data_AF-A0AAX0U528-F1
#
_entry.id   AF-A0AAX0U528-F1
#
_cell.length_a   1.000
_cell.length_b   1.000
_cell.length_c   1.000
_cell.angle_alpha   90.00
_cell.angle_beta   90.00
_cell.angle_gamma   90.00
#
_symmetry.space_group_name_H-M   'P 1'
#
loop_
_entity.id
_entity.type
_entity.pdbx_description
1 polymer ?
#
loop_
_entity_poly.entity_id
_entity_poly.type
_entity_poly.pdbx_seq_one_letter_code
_entity_poly.pdbx_strand_id
1 'polypeptide(L)'
;MKKTDTREKNAAAKPDSPSNIGECIRLPCSGQFYVLERALSKPRVSGAFDGIEAALDAQMAKFAERNAAAARAFAQLRVRCVREQRAALQIDGVTVGATLSSLTRSFLRPPLLAPEADVAEARFAHVLLVELTLRPVGKDEVDAYLYVYRELADDPLDHGLREHCTEIETPAFVEPFVQPDATRIERMSMRMMAASRGEVRRKTIDAYDVGATTSSLGLHRTIAGTMTLAVPHGGGTRRFDVSPHRQRVRAGTSRLPLDKVIHWASERAVGFSRSSTATATSSAFLSQFARPIARLLDKTPSSVLIERRAFAEAIDEYARLTGLAWVAGRGAPQAWKTVDDVLDALGDTFVVDGQALDGSGAPLDRSRPFAEVCYRSRAPSIPGLKSTDAVRLKVGSRTCKIVLPSAVGHMGGAKDAQRRGLGEILNRSRAFRAVFDGGRVLFCSEGAYGSDDLALATTQLASIFRSVAALGDVHSEKGKTHEHATSFQAQSCFHVIETERALAHPDSALICDDSTVEWADYIELDSAAPRIRWMHAKVQKVASEAAKRARQDKTTLPPHVSPTVAVRHSPSLSASDLEEVVGQAIKNLARLRLRTSDPEFSGRHNTWMSETCALPSKSRIARLRRLGGLRRKADIEARFDAAAIDPHAVYEVAIVVPNYSKTQVESELAKIATGDAQPSVLQMFWLLSGFMHACLEVGAKPLVFMHA
;
A
#
# COMPACT_ATOMS: atom_id res chain seq x y z
N MET A 1 -63.98 8.86 -46.21
CA MET A 1 -65.31 9.17 -45.63
C MET A 1 -65.57 8.26 -44.43
N LYS A 2 -65.27 8.71 -43.21
CA LYS A 2 -66.04 8.52 -41.96
C LYS A 2 -65.23 9.19 -40.84
N LYS A 3 -65.91 10.07 -40.11
CA LYS A 3 -65.41 10.94 -39.04
C LYS A 3 -65.00 10.10 -37.82
N THR A 4 -63.89 10.47 -37.18
CA THR A 4 -63.69 10.30 -35.74
C THR A 4 -62.77 11.41 -35.20
N ASP A 5 -63.37 12.14 -34.28
CA ASP A 5 -62.90 13.12 -33.29
C ASP A 5 -61.59 13.91 -33.44
N THR A 6 -61.81 15.17 -33.78
CA THR A 6 -60.95 16.33 -33.51
C THR A 6 -61.08 16.80 -32.05
N ARG A 7 -60.74 15.95 -31.07
CA ARG A 7 -60.62 16.35 -29.65
C ARG A 7 -59.54 15.55 -28.93
N GLU A 8 -58.28 15.82 -29.26
CA GLU A 8 -57.14 15.57 -28.36
C GLU A 8 -55.88 16.29 -28.89
N LYS A 9 -55.94 17.63 -28.92
CA LYS A 9 -54.74 18.46 -28.98
C LYS A 9 -54.81 19.46 -27.83
N ASN A 10 -53.70 19.55 -27.10
CA ASN A 10 -53.35 20.52 -26.06
C ASN A 10 -53.83 20.20 -24.64
N ALA A 11 -53.40 19.06 -24.08
CA ALA A 11 -52.98 19.08 -22.68
C ALA A 11 -51.58 19.72 -22.67
N ALA A 12 -51.48 20.98 -22.24
CA ALA A 12 -50.20 21.63 -22.01
C ALA A 12 -49.38 20.78 -21.03
N ALA A 13 -48.29 20.17 -21.50
CA ALA A 13 -47.41 19.37 -20.66
C ALA A 13 -46.88 20.24 -19.52
N LYS A 14 -47.05 19.81 -18.26
CA LYS A 14 -46.48 20.53 -17.12
C LYS A 14 -44.95 20.57 -17.25
N PRO A 15 -44.30 21.74 -17.22
CA PRO A 15 -42.85 21.86 -17.40
C PRO A 15 -42.03 21.05 -16.38
N ASP A 16 -42.60 20.79 -15.20
CA ASP A 16 -41.96 20.07 -14.08
C ASP A 16 -42.20 18.55 -14.07
N SER A 17 -42.64 17.95 -15.19
CA SER A 17 -42.79 16.49 -15.26
C SER A 17 -41.44 15.79 -15.45
N PRO A 18 -41.19 14.63 -14.80
CA PRO A 18 -39.94 13.87 -14.97
C PRO A 18 -39.62 13.50 -16.43
N SER A 19 -40.67 13.27 -17.23
CA SER A 19 -40.61 13.00 -18.66
C SER A 19 -39.98 14.16 -19.46
N ASN A 20 -40.30 15.41 -19.13
CA ASN A 20 -39.77 16.59 -19.82
C ASN A 20 -38.31 16.88 -19.45
N ILE A 21 -37.88 16.52 -18.23
CA ILE A 21 -36.48 16.66 -17.80
C ILE A 21 -35.55 15.75 -18.60
N GLY A 22 -35.99 14.53 -18.94
CA GLY A 22 -35.23 13.60 -19.76
C GLY A 22 -34.91 14.12 -21.17
N GLU A 23 -35.74 15.03 -21.69
CA GLU A 23 -35.55 15.71 -22.97
C GLU A 23 -34.62 16.93 -22.86
N CYS A 24 -34.66 17.64 -21.73
CA CYS A 24 -33.88 18.86 -21.48
C CYS A 24 -32.46 18.60 -20.94
N ILE A 25 -32.24 17.54 -20.17
CA ILE A 25 -30.94 17.25 -19.56
C ILE A 25 -30.12 16.30 -20.44
N ARG A 26 -28.93 16.76 -20.83
CA ARG A 26 -27.91 15.92 -21.47
C ARG A 26 -26.94 15.43 -20.38
N LEU A 27 -26.90 14.13 -20.16
CA LEU A 27 -26.08 13.47 -19.15
C LEU A 27 -24.84 12.83 -19.79
N PRO A 28 -23.67 12.86 -19.13
CA PRO A 28 -22.50 12.14 -19.64
C PRO A 28 -22.69 10.63 -19.52
N CYS A 29 -22.04 9.85 -20.38
CA CYS A 29 -21.86 8.41 -20.18
C CYS A 29 -20.85 8.16 -19.06
N SER A 30 -21.23 8.46 -17.81
CA SER A 30 -20.44 8.20 -16.63
C SER A 30 -21.34 7.81 -15.47
N GLY A 31 -20.84 6.96 -14.57
CA GLY A 31 -21.50 6.67 -13.30
C GLY A 31 -20.87 5.48 -12.60
N GLN A 32 -21.39 5.17 -11.43
CA GLN A 32 -20.97 4.06 -10.59
C GLN A 32 -21.89 2.86 -10.79
N PHE A 33 -21.37 1.65 -10.62
CA PHE A 33 -22.10 0.40 -10.80
C PHE A 33 -21.90 -0.51 -9.59
N TYR A 34 -22.98 -1.10 -9.09
CA TYR A 34 -22.95 -2.02 -7.96
C TYR A 34 -23.81 -3.24 -8.27
N VAL A 35 -23.47 -4.40 -7.70
CA VAL A 35 -24.40 -5.53 -7.67
C VAL A 35 -25.50 -5.20 -6.68
N LEU A 36 -26.75 -5.40 -7.10
CA LEU A 36 -27.93 -5.12 -6.29
C LEU A 36 -28.46 -6.43 -5.73
N GLU A 37 -28.22 -6.67 -4.43
CA GLU A 37 -28.63 -7.93 -3.80
C GLU A 37 -30.15 -8.06 -3.64
N ARG A 38 -30.84 -6.92 -3.51
CA ARG A 38 -32.30 -6.84 -3.36
C ARG A 38 -32.84 -5.59 -4.02
N ALA A 39 -34.03 -5.69 -4.61
CA ALA A 39 -34.71 -4.54 -5.20
C ALA A 39 -34.98 -3.43 -4.17
N LEU A 40 -34.78 -2.17 -4.56
CA LEU A 40 -34.85 -1.03 -3.65
C LEU A 40 -36.28 -0.55 -3.39
N SER A 41 -36.90 -0.82 -2.23
CA SER A 41 -38.28 -0.37 -2.01
C SER A 41 -38.50 1.15 -2.21
N LYS A 42 -39.71 1.55 -2.63
CA LYS A 42 -40.07 2.98 -2.82
C LYS A 42 -39.77 3.85 -1.59
N PRO A 43 -40.03 3.40 -0.33
CA PRO A 43 -39.63 4.14 0.87
C PRO A 43 -38.12 4.33 1.01
N ARG A 44 -37.30 3.35 0.64
CA ARG A 44 -35.83 3.43 0.75
C ARG A 44 -35.25 4.44 -0.22
N VAL A 45 -35.60 4.36 -1.50
CA VAL A 45 -35.20 5.35 -2.50
C VAL A 45 -35.69 6.73 -2.08
N SER A 46 -36.89 6.79 -1.53
CA SER A 46 -37.45 8.05 -1.06
C SER A 46 -36.66 8.66 0.09
N GLY A 47 -36.33 7.87 1.11
CA GLY A 47 -35.53 8.33 2.24
C GLY A 47 -34.11 8.74 1.84
N ALA A 48 -33.51 8.05 0.85
CA ALA A 48 -32.22 8.44 0.30
C ALA A 48 -32.27 9.84 -0.35
N PHE A 49 -33.30 10.09 -1.16
CA PHE A 49 -33.53 11.43 -1.74
C PHE A 49 -33.84 12.47 -0.65
N ASP A 50 -34.64 12.15 0.36
CA ASP A 50 -34.93 13.08 1.45
C ASP A 50 -33.66 13.48 2.22
N GLY A 51 -32.72 12.54 2.43
CA GLY A 51 -31.43 12.81 3.05
C GLY A 51 -30.54 13.75 2.23
N ILE A 52 -30.46 13.54 0.91
CA ILE A 52 -29.72 14.42 -0.01
C ILE A 52 -30.35 15.81 -0.04
N GLU A 53 -31.68 15.87 -0.08
CA GLU A 53 -32.44 17.11 -0.07
C GLU A 53 -32.19 17.91 1.21
N ALA A 54 -32.18 17.23 2.37
CA ALA A 54 -31.85 17.86 3.65
C ALA A 54 -30.41 18.42 3.69
N ALA A 55 -29.44 17.73 3.09
CA ALA A 55 -28.07 18.23 2.99
C ALA A 55 -27.98 19.51 2.13
N LEU A 56 -28.69 19.53 0.99
CA LEU A 56 -28.78 20.72 0.14
C LEU A 56 -29.51 21.89 0.85
N ASP A 57 -30.56 21.59 1.61
CA ASP A 57 -31.28 22.60 2.41
C ASP A 57 -30.40 23.19 3.50
N ALA A 58 -29.60 22.36 4.19
CA ALA A 58 -28.64 22.84 5.18
C ALA A 58 -27.57 23.76 4.55
N GLN A 59 -27.13 23.47 3.31
CA GLN A 59 -26.23 24.33 2.57
C GLN A 59 -26.91 25.67 2.19
N MET A 60 -28.17 25.62 1.74
CA MET A 60 -28.93 26.81 1.41
C MET A 60 -29.23 27.69 2.62
N ALA A 61 -29.51 27.10 3.78
CA ALA A 61 -29.72 27.84 5.03
C ALA A 61 -28.46 28.65 5.40
N LYS A 62 -27.28 28.03 5.35
CA LYS A 62 -25.99 28.72 5.56
C LYS A 62 -25.75 29.84 4.55
N PHE A 63 -26.14 29.65 3.29
CA PHE A 63 -26.06 30.71 2.29
C PHE A 63 -27.04 31.86 2.59
N ALA A 64 -28.27 31.54 3.02
CA ALA A 64 -29.30 32.53 3.33
C ALA A 64 -28.95 33.44 4.51
N GLU A 65 -28.20 32.93 5.50
CA GLU A 65 -27.62 33.75 6.59
C GLU A 65 -26.71 34.86 6.04
N ARG A 66 -26.02 34.61 4.91
CA ARG A 66 -25.10 35.55 4.27
C ARG A 66 -25.80 36.47 3.26
N ASN A 67 -26.74 35.94 2.48
CA ASN A 67 -27.44 36.68 1.42
C ASN A 67 -28.94 36.36 1.39
N ALA A 68 -29.66 36.91 2.38
CA ALA A 68 -31.10 36.71 2.55
C ALA A 68 -31.94 37.28 1.39
N ALA A 69 -31.43 38.26 0.65
CA ALA A 69 -32.11 38.83 -0.51
C ALA A 69 -32.11 37.85 -1.69
N ALA A 70 -30.93 37.31 -2.05
CA ALA A 70 -30.81 36.31 -3.11
C ALA A 70 -31.59 35.03 -2.78
N ALA A 71 -31.55 34.57 -1.52
CA ALA A 71 -32.30 33.40 -1.08
C ALA A 71 -33.83 33.58 -1.21
N ARG A 72 -34.35 34.77 -0.90
CA ARG A 72 -35.78 35.10 -1.07
C ARG A 72 -36.20 35.21 -2.55
N ALA A 73 -35.31 35.71 -3.40
CA ALA A 73 -35.57 35.88 -4.83
C ALA A 73 -35.49 34.57 -5.63
N PHE A 74 -34.84 33.54 -5.08
CA PHE A 74 -34.57 32.29 -5.79
C PHE A 74 -35.73 31.29 -5.68
N ALA A 75 -36.39 31.04 -6.80
CA ALA A 75 -37.38 29.98 -6.91
C ALA A 75 -36.69 28.62 -7.03
N GLN A 76 -36.87 27.76 -6.02
CA GLN A 76 -36.30 26.41 -6.02
C GLN A 76 -37.05 25.51 -7.01
N LEU A 77 -36.32 24.95 -7.97
CA LEU A 77 -36.75 23.81 -8.77
C LEU A 77 -36.53 22.51 -7.99
N ARG A 78 -37.58 21.70 -7.87
CA ARG A 78 -37.52 20.35 -7.31
C ARG A 78 -38.31 19.41 -8.20
N VAL A 79 -37.62 18.45 -8.82
CA VAL A 79 -38.25 17.39 -9.59
C VAL A 79 -37.70 16.05 -9.17
N ARG A 80 -38.61 15.12 -8.90
CA ARG A 80 -38.27 13.80 -8.40
C ARG A 80 -39.14 12.74 -9.07
N CYS A 81 -38.50 11.67 -9.51
CA CYS A 81 -39.13 10.45 -9.98
C CYS A 81 -38.67 9.29 -9.10
N VAL A 82 -39.60 8.45 -8.66
CA VAL A 82 -39.26 7.29 -7.82
C VAL A 82 -39.83 6.03 -8.44
N ARG A 83 -38.93 5.14 -8.86
CA ARG A 83 -39.22 3.81 -9.41
C ARG A 83 -40.17 3.79 -10.60
N GLU A 84 -39.91 4.63 -11.59
CA GLU A 84 -40.57 4.56 -12.90
C GLU A 84 -40.02 3.37 -13.71
N GLN A 85 -40.91 2.49 -14.18
CA GLN A 85 -40.52 1.40 -15.07
C GLN A 85 -40.25 1.94 -16.48
N ARG A 86 -39.13 1.56 -17.06
CA ARG A 86 -38.77 1.87 -18.46
C ARG A 86 -39.00 0.63 -19.33
N ALA A 87 -39.12 0.87 -20.64
CA ALA A 87 -39.24 -0.21 -21.61
C ALA A 87 -38.03 -1.15 -21.51
N ALA A 88 -38.28 -2.46 -21.54
CA ALA A 88 -37.22 -3.45 -21.53
C ALA A 88 -36.37 -3.33 -22.80
N LEU A 89 -35.06 -3.48 -22.65
CA LEU A 89 -34.09 -3.45 -23.73
C LEU A 89 -33.64 -4.88 -24.07
N GLN A 90 -33.37 -5.14 -25.35
CA GLN A 90 -32.73 -6.38 -25.80
C GLN A 90 -31.28 -6.06 -26.15
N ILE A 91 -30.34 -6.62 -25.40
CA ILE A 91 -28.91 -6.39 -25.59
C ILE A 91 -28.23 -7.75 -25.66
N ASP A 92 -27.70 -8.09 -26.83
CA ASP A 92 -26.94 -9.32 -27.09
C ASP A 92 -27.56 -10.60 -26.47
N GLY A 93 -28.87 -10.81 -26.65
CA GLY A 93 -29.58 -11.99 -26.13
C GLY A 93 -29.92 -11.94 -24.63
N VAL A 94 -29.81 -10.77 -23.99
CA VAL A 94 -30.24 -10.52 -22.62
C VAL A 94 -31.36 -9.50 -22.62
N THR A 95 -32.47 -9.83 -21.96
CA THR A 95 -33.55 -8.88 -21.68
C THR A 95 -33.18 -8.06 -20.45
N VAL A 96 -33.06 -6.76 -20.61
CA VAL A 96 -32.72 -5.83 -19.51
C VAL A 96 -33.94 -4.99 -19.14
N GLY A 97 -34.52 -5.25 -17.97
CA GLY A 97 -35.53 -4.38 -17.37
C GLY A 97 -34.87 -3.25 -16.60
N ALA A 98 -35.35 -2.01 -16.77
CA ALA A 98 -34.78 -0.83 -16.11
C ALA A 98 -35.85 -0.10 -15.27
N THR A 99 -35.55 0.11 -13.99
CA THR A 99 -36.36 0.93 -13.07
C THR A 99 -35.61 2.21 -12.74
N LEU A 100 -36.16 3.35 -13.14
CA LEU A 100 -35.58 4.68 -13.00
C LEU A 100 -36.05 5.35 -11.70
N SER A 101 -35.12 5.93 -10.96
CA SER A 101 -35.41 6.97 -9.97
C SER A 101 -34.46 8.14 -10.18
N SER A 102 -34.97 9.36 -10.14
CA SER A 102 -34.18 10.56 -10.35
C SER A 102 -34.57 11.67 -9.38
N LEU A 103 -33.60 12.51 -9.04
CA LEU A 103 -33.80 13.73 -8.26
C LEU A 103 -33.03 14.84 -8.97
N THR A 104 -33.71 15.95 -9.24
CA THR A 104 -33.13 17.20 -9.67
C THR A 104 -33.57 18.29 -8.72
N ARG A 105 -32.60 18.97 -8.11
CA ARG A 105 -32.86 20.06 -7.17
C ARG A 105 -31.94 21.23 -7.45
N SER A 106 -32.50 22.42 -7.56
CA SER A 106 -31.71 23.64 -7.68
C SER A 106 -31.37 24.20 -6.29
N PHE A 107 -30.16 24.72 -6.12
CA PHE A 107 -29.72 25.35 -4.89
C PHE A 107 -28.80 26.54 -5.16
N LEU A 108 -28.65 27.41 -4.15
CA LEU A 108 -27.72 28.54 -4.20
C LEU A 108 -26.43 28.22 -3.44
N ARG A 109 -25.31 28.76 -3.94
CA ARG A 109 -24.04 28.79 -3.22
C ARG A 109 -23.23 30.03 -3.58
N PRO A 110 -22.22 30.41 -2.77
CA PRO A 110 -21.26 31.44 -3.16
C PRO A 110 -20.42 30.99 -4.37
N PRO A 111 -19.98 31.91 -5.24
CA PRO A 111 -19.08 31.59 -6.34
C PRO A 111 -17.71 31.15 -5.82
N LEU A 112 -17.14 30.11 -6.44
CA LEU A 112 -15.90 29.49 -5.96
C LEU A 112 -14.69 30.45 -5.97
N LEU A 113 -14.62 31.32 -6.97
CA LEU A 113 -13.49 32.25 -7.17
C LEU A 113 -13.66 33.57 -6.42
N ALA A 114 -14.84 33.83 -5.85
CA ALA A 114 -15.13 35.07 -5.13
C ALA A 114 -16.16 34.80 -4.01
N PRO A 115 -15.84 33.95 -3.02
CA PRO A 115 -16.79 33.56 -1.99
C PRO A 115 -17.29 34.75 -1.16
N GLU A 116 -16.53 35.85 -1.17
CA GLU A 116 -16.82 37.12 -0.49
C GLU A 116 -17.76 38.06 -1.27
N ALA A 117 -17.94 37.84 -2.58
CA ALA A 117 -18.72 38.74 -3.41
C ALA A 117 -20.22 38.63 -3.11
N ASP A 118 -20.95 39.74 -3.28
CA ASP A 118 -22.42 39.78 -3.20
C ASP A 118 -23.08 39.24 -4.47
N VAL A 119 -22.69 38.01 -4.84
CA VAL A 119 -23.17 37.29 -6.03
C VAL A 119 -23.53 35.87 -5.61
N ALA A 120 -24.63 35.35 -6.16
CA ALA A 120 -25.09 33.99 -5.91
C ALA A 120 -24.94 33.12 -7.17
N GLU A 121 -24.41 31.91 -7.03
CA GLU A 121 -24.46 30.89 -8.09
C GLU A 121 -25.67 29.99 -7.87
N ALA A 122 -26.62 30.00 -8.81
CA ALA A 122 -27.62 28.95 -8.93
C ALA A 122 -27.00 27.70 -9.57
N ARG A 123 -27.11 26.56 -8.90
CA ARG A 123 -26.61 25.26 -9.35
C ARG A 123 -27.72 24.22 -9.31
N PHE A 124 -27.57 23.17 -10.11
CA PHE A 124 -28.49 22.05 -10.14
C PHE A 124 -27.76 20.80 -9.68
N ALA A 125 -28.29 20.21 -8.61
CA ALA A 125 -27.91 18.88 -8.15
C ALA A 125 -28.75 17.86 -8.93
N HIS A 126 -28.09 16.83 -9.46
CA HIS A 126 -28.75 15.75 -10.18
C HIS A 126 -28.32 14.41 -9.61
N VAL A 127 -29.27 13.53 -9.36
CA VAL A 127 -29.06 12.14 -8.98
C VAL A 127 -29.91 11.26 -9.88
N LEU A 128 -29.31 10.19 -10.37
CA LEU A 128 -29.94 9.19 -11.23
C LEU A 128 -29.59 7.81 -10.68
N LEU A 129 -30.61 7.05 -10.33
CA LEU A 129 -30.54 5.66 -9.90
C LEU A 129 -31.28 4.81 -10.92
N VAL A 130 -30.60 3.84 -11.51
CA VAL A 130 -31.23 2.91 -12.45
C VAL A 130 -30.98 1.49 -11.96
N GLU A 131 -32.04 0.83 -11.48
CA GLU A 131 -32.01 -0.60 -11.17
C GLU A 131 -32.15 -1.36 -12.49
N LEU A 132 -31.14 -2.15 -12.83
CA LEU A 132 -31.03 -2.93 -14.06
C LEU A 132 -31.20 -4.40 -13.69
N THR A 133 -32.26 -5.02 -14.18
CA THR A 133 -32.54 -6.46 -13.99
C THR A 133 -32.28 -7.19 -15.30
N LEU A 134 -31.36 -8.14 -15.27
CA LEU A 134 -30.87 -8.84 -16.45
C LEU A 134 -31.43 -10.26 -16.44
N ARG A 135 -32.08 -10.64 -17.54
CA ARG A 135 -32.64 -11.98 -17.75
C ARG A 135 -32.07 -12.55 -19.05
N PRO A 136 -31.11 -13.48 -18.99
CA PRO A 136 -30.63 -14.18 -20.17
C PRO A 136 -31.79 -14.95 -20.82
N VAL A 137 -31.85 -14.95 -22.16
CA VAL A 137 -32.88 -15.71 -22.89
C VAL A 137 -32.70 -17.21 -22.63
N GLY A 138 -33.75 -17.86 -22.12
CA GLY A 138 -33.77 -19.31 -21.86
C GLY A 138 -33.14 -19.76 -20.52
N LYS A 139 -32.81 -18.84 -19.62
CA LYS A 139 -32.39 -19.14 -18.24
C LYS A 139 -33.26 -18.41 -17.21
N ASP A 140 -33.48 -19.03 -16.06
CA ASP A 140 -34.24 -18.43 -14.94
C ASP A 140 -33.37 -17.53 -14.03
N GLU A 141 -32.06 -17.45 -14.29
CA GLU A 141 -31.12 -16.66 -13.49
C GLU A 141 -31.34 -15.16 -13.73
N VAL A 142 -31.46 -14.39 -12.65
CA VAL A 142 -31.70 -12.95 -12.70
C VAL A 142 -30.58 -12.23 -11.96
N ASP A 143 -29.71 -11.56 -12.72
CA ASP A 143 -28.73 -10.63 -12.15
C ASP A 143 -29.35 -9.25 -12.00
N ALA A 144 -28.97 -8.54 -10.95
CA ALA A 144 -29.41 -7.17 -10.72
C ALA A 144 -28.22 -6.25 -10.42
N TYR A 145 -28.22 -5.09 -11.08
CA TYR A 145 -27.21 -4.05 -10.91
C TYR A 145 -27.87 -2.70 -10.62
N LEU A 146 -27.16 -1.85 -9.89
CA LEU A 146 -27.53 -0.46 -9.68
C LEU A 146 -26.53 0.45 -10.40
N TYR A 147 -27.01 1.23 -11.36
CA TYR A 147 -26.27 2.35 -11.92
C TYR A 147 -26.60 3.63 -11.16
N VAL A 148 -25.56 4.34 -10.72
CA VAL A 148 -25.65 5.59 -9.97
C VAL A 148 -24.90 6.69 -10.72
N TYR A 149 -25.60 7.75 -11.10
CA TYR A 149 -24.98 9.00 -11.52
C TYR A 149 -25.36 10.11 -10.55
N ARG A 150 -24.37 10.93 -10.19
CA ARG A 150 -24.58 12.11 -9.36
C ARG A 150 -23.73 13.28 -9.82
N GLU A 151 -24.28 14.48 -9.68
CA GLU A 151 -23.63 15.75 -9.95
C GLU A 151 -24.07 16.73 -8.86
N LEU A 152 -23.11 17.31 -8.13
CA LEU A 152 -23.34 18.29 -7.05
C LEU A 152 -24.30 17.80 -5.94
N ALA A 153 -24.30 16.50 -5.66
CA ALA A 153 -25.09 15.87 -4.60
C ALA A 153 -24.23 14.89 -3.80
N ASP A 154 -24.64 14.65 -2.56
CA ASP A 154 -24.10 13.59 -1.71
C ASP A 154 -24.31 12.21 -2.35
N ASP A 155 -23.58 11.21 -1.87
CA ASP A 155 -23.67 9.85 -2.41
C ASP A 155 -24.97 9.18 -1.94
N PRO A 156 -25.87 8.74 -2.83
CA PRO A 156 -27.10 8.06 -2.42
C PRO A 156 -26.87 6.81 -1.57
N LEU A 157 -25.70 6.18 -1.69
CA LEU A 157 -25.30 5.05 -0.85
C LEU A 157 -25.15 5.44 0.62
N ASP A 158 -24.66 6.65 0.90
CA ASP A 158 -24.47 7.19 2.26
C ASP A 158 -25.81 7.50 2.95
N HIS A 159 -26.91 7.55 2.18
CA HIS A 159 -28.27 7.77 2.67
C HIS A 159 -29.11 6.48 2.71
N GLY A 160 -28.51 5.38 3.16
CA GLY A 160 -29.22 4.13 3.50
C GLY A 160 -29.36 3.11 2.36
N LEU A 161 -28.71 3.33 1.21
CA LEU A 161 -28.71 2.36 0.10
C LEU A 161 -27.51 1.40 0.13
N ARG A 162 -26.43 1.73 0.86
CA ARG A 162 -25.18 0.94 0.89
C ARG A 162 -25.39 -0.54 1.26
N GLU A 163 -26.33 -0.84 2.16
CA GLU A 163 -26.58 -2.21 2.65
C GLU A 163 -27.22 -3.15 1.62
N HIS A 164 -27.73 -2.64 0.49
CA HIS A 164 -28.29 -3.45 -0.62
C HIS A 164 -27.33 -3.58 -1.80
N CYS A 165 -26.17 -2.93 -1.72
CA CYS A 165 -25.26 -2.76 -2.84
C CYS A 165 -23.88 -3.32 -2.52
N THR A 166 -23.51 -4.39 -3.21
CA THR A 166 -22.16 -4.95 -3.16
C THR A 166 -21.29 -4.41 -4.30
N GLU A 167 -19.99 -4.26 -4.01
CA GLU A 167 -19.02 -3.83 -5.02
C GLU A 167 -18.77 -4.99 -5.98
N ILE A 168 -18.67 -4.68 -7.27
CA ILE A 168 -18.23 -5.63 -8.28
C ILE A 168 -16.73 -5.84 -8.07
N GLU A 169 -16.32 -7.11 -7.96
CA GLU A 169 -14.92 -7.47 -7.79
C GLU A 169 -14.05 -6.92 -8.91
N THR A 170 -12.81 -6.51 -8.60
CA THR A 170 -11.97 -5.76 -9.54
C THR A 170 -11.76 -6.47 -10.89
N PRO A 171 -11.47 -7.80 -10.93
CA PRO A 171 -11.37 -8.50 -12.21
C PRO A 171 -12.66 -8.44 -13.01
N ALA A 172 -13.80 -8.80 -12.41
CA ALA A 172 -15.11 -8.74 -13.03
C ALA A 172 -15.48 -7.33 -13.53
N PHE A 173 -15.06 -6.28 -12.82
CA PHE A 173 -15.33 -4.89 -13.20
C PHE A 173 -14.48 -4.42 -14.39
N VAL A 174 -13.24 -4.87 -14.52
CA VAL A 174 -12.33 -4.42 -15.58
C VAL A 174 -12.46 -5.24 -16.85
N GLU A 175 -12.73 -6.55 -16.71
CA GLU A 175 -12.77 -7.51 -17.82
C GLU A 175 -13.62 -7.08 -19.04
N PRO A 176 -14.80 -6.45 -18.89
CA PRO A 176 -15.61 -6.03 -20.04
C PRO A 176 -14.95 -4.99 -20.95
N PHE A 177 -13.87 -4.36 -20.49
CA PHE A 177 -13.12 -3.35 -21.22
C PHE A 177 -11.77 -3.87 -21.73
N VAL A 178 -11.45 -5.12 -21.47
CA VAL A 178 -10.19 -5.75 -21.85
C VAL A 178 -10.44 -6.72 -22.99
N GLN A 179 -9.80 -6.47 -24.11
CA GLN A 179 -9.61 -7.43 -25.18
C GLN A 179 -8.13 -7.83 -25.13
N PRO A 180 -7.80 -9.11 -24.92
CA PRO A 180 -6.42 -9.59 -24.91
C PRO A 180 -5.66 -9.08 -26.13
N ASP A 181 -4.46 -8.54 -25.89
CA ASP A 181 -3.53 -8.02 -26.91
C ASP A 181 -4.04 -6.87 -27.79
N ALA A 182 -5.28 -6.40 -27.60
CA ALA A 182 -5.91 -5.38 -28.42
C ALA A 182 -6.27 -4.11 -27.63
N THR A 183 -6.64 -4.23 -26.35
CA THR A 183 -6.89 -3.07 -25.49
C THR A 183 -5.57 -2.44 -25.07
N ARG A 184 -5.41 -1.15 -25.35
CA ARG A 184 -4.27 -0.34 -24.92
C ARG A 184 -4.60 0.47 -23.68
N ILE A 185 -3.67 0.55 -22.73
CA ILE A 185 -3.82 1.41 -21.54
C ILE A 185 -3.05 2.71 -21.81
N GLU A 186 -3.75 3.83 -22.01
CA GLU A 186 -3.10 5.13 -22.35
C GLU A 186 -2.70 5.92 -21.08
N ARG A 187 -3.39 5.68 -19.98
CA ARG A 187 -3.13 6.33 -18.69
C ARG A 187 -3.49 5.39 -17.56
N MET A 188 -2.67 5.34 -16.51
CA MET A 188 -2.95 4.52 -15.34
C MET A 188 -2.41 5.15 -14.07
N SER A 189 -3.28 5.28 -13.08
CA SER A 189 -2.87 5.57 -11.71
C SER A 189 -2.54 4.28 -10.98
N MET A 190 -1.52 4.35 -10.13
CA MET A 190 -0.96 3.23 -9.40
C MET A 190 -0.82 3.64 -7.95
N ARG A 191 -1.27 2.80 -7.02
CA ARG A 191 -1.03 2.97 -5.59
C ARG A 191 -0.07 1.91 -5.10
N MET A 192 1.08 2.32 -4.62
CA MET A 192 2.10 1.44 -4.08
C MET A 192 1.74 1.06 -2.65
N MET A 193 1.87 -0.21 -2.29
CA MET A 193 1.94 -0.59 -0.89
C MET A 193 3.28 -0.06 -0.39
N ALA A 194 3.32 0.96 0.45
CA ALA A 194 4.58 1.52 0.95
C ALA A 194 4.97 0.85 2.28
N ALA A 195 6.24 0.50 2.44
CA ALA A 195 6.80 -0.03 3.68
C ALA A 195 7.23 1.08 4.65
N SER A 196 7.43 2.31 4.16
CA SER A 196 7.89 3.46 4.94
C SER A 196 7.22 4.77 4.53
N ARG A 197 7.38 5.83 5.34
CA ARG A 197 6.91 7.18 5.01
C ARG A 197 7.70 7.84 3.87
N GLY A 198 8.91 7.37 3.56
CA GLY A 198 9.80 7.96 2.55
C GLY A 198 9.60 7.46 1.12
N GLU A 199 8.70 6.49 0.91
CA GLU A 199 8.45 5.89 -0.40
C GLU A 199 7.40 6.65 -1.22
N VAL A 200 7.49 6.54 -2.55
CA VAL A 200 6.43 6.95 -3.47
C VAL A 200 5.18 6.09 -3.20
N ARG A 201 4.07 6.73 -2.81
CA ARG A 201 2.81 6.03 -2.50
C ARG A 201 1.84 5.97 -3.68
N ARG A 202 1.96 6.91 -4.61
CA ARG A 202 1.09 7.00 -5.77
C ARG A 202 1.86 7.56 -6.94
N LYS A 203 1.63 6.96 -8.11
CA LYS A 203 2.14 7.40 -9.40
C LYS A 203 1.01 7.39 -10.41
N THR A 204 1.13 8.22 -11.44
CA THR A 204 0.29 8.13 -12.63
C THR A 204 1.21 8.12 -13.83
N ILE A 205 1.03 7.15 -14.71
CA ILE A 205 1.80 7.01 -15.94
C ILE A 205 0.86 7.32 -17.09
N ASP A 206 1.29 8.23 -17.96
CA ASP A 206 0.62 8.58 -19.21
C ASP A 206 1.56 8.18 -20.35
N ALA A 207 1.12 7.29 -21.25
CA ALA A 207 1.93 6.73 -22.33
C ALA A 207 1.05 6.36 -23.53
N TYR A 208 1.66 5.99 -24.66
CA TYR A 208 0.89 5.36 -25.73
C TYR A 208 0.28 4.05 -25.23
N ASP A 209 1.13 3.17 -24.67
CA ASP A 209 0.73 1.95 -23.97
C ASP A 209 1.51 1.82 -22.66
N VAL A 210 0.84 2.03 -21.54
CA VAL A 210 1.41 1.90 -20.19
C VAL A 210 1.96 0.50 -19.97
N GLY A 211 1.29 -0.54 -20.46
CA GLY A 211 1.71 -1.92 -20.28
C GLY A 211 3.05 -2.22 -20.94
N ALA A 212 3.30 -1.64 -22.11
CA ALA A 212 4.57 -1.79 -22.83
C ALA A 212 5.71 -0.93 -22.25
N THR A 213 5.39 0.18 -21.58
CA THR A 213 6.40 1.10 -21.03
C THR A 213 6.75 0.86 -19.55
N THR A 214 5.94 0.08 -18.85
CA THR A 214 6.11 -0.14 -17.40
C THR A 214 6.83 -1.45 -17.13
N SER A 215 7.85 -1.41 -16.28
CA SER A 215 8.50 -2.63 -15.82
C SER A 215 7.52 -3.50 -15.02
N SER A 216 7.53 -4.81 -15.29
CA SER A 216 6.77 -5.79 -14.51
C SER A 216 7.30 -5.97 -13.08
N LEU A 217 8.55 -5.53 -12.82
CA LEU A 217 9.21 -5.68 -11.52
C LEU A 217 8.49 -4.86 -10.43
N GLY A 218 7.92 -5.56 -9.45
CA GLY A 218 7.27 -4.93 -8.29
C GLY A 218 5.80 -4.55 -8.52
N LEU A 219 5.19 -4.91 -9.65
CA LEU A 219 3.75 -4.70 -9.88
C LEU A 219 2.89 -5.49 -8.90
N HIS A 220 3.37 -6.64 -8.40
CA HIS A 220 2.72 -7.43 -7.35
C HIS A 220 2.62 -6.69 -6.00
N ARG A 221 3.27 -5.52 -5.89
CA ARG A 221 3.15 -4.59 -4.77
C ARG A 221 2.40 -3.30 -5.07
N THR A 222 1.81 -3.24 -6.25
CA THR A 222 1.15 -2.05 -6.77
C THR A 222 -0.31 -2.37 -7.05
N ILE A 223 -1.20 -1.48 -6.63
CA ILE A 223 -2.63 -1.62 -6.87
C ILE A 223 -2.99 -0.74 -8.06
N ALA A 224 -3.60 -1.38 -9.05
CA ALA A 224 -4.15 -0.73 -10.23
C ALA A 224 -5.29 0.22 -9.84
N GLY A 225 -5.11 1.52 -10.09
CA GLY A 225 -6.12 2.54 -9.84
C GLY A 225 -7.00 2.82 -11.06
N THR A 226 -7.40 4.08 -11.19
CA THR A 226 -8.08 4.57 -12.41
C THR A 226 -7.18 4.38 -13.62
N MET A 227 -7.77 3.90 -14.71
CA MET A 227 -7.10 3.69 -16.00
C MET A 227 -7.95 4.21 -17.16
N THR A 228 -7.29 4.75 -18.19
CA THR A 228 -7.90 5.12 -19.47
C THR A 228 -7.59 4.02 -20.47
N LEU A 229 -8.61 3.27 -20.86
CA LEU A 229 -8.56 2.13 -21.77
C LEU A 229 -8.98 2.57 -23.17
N ALA A 230 -8.10 2.35 -24.14
CA ALA A 230 -8.35 2.48 -25.56
C ALA A 230 -8.73 1.10 -26.12
N VAL A 231 -10.02 0.90 -26.35
CA VAL A 231 -10.60 -0.36 -26.80
C VAL A 231 -10.90 -0.29 -28.30
N PRO A 232 -10.34 -1.19 -29.13
CA PRO A 232 -10.66 -1.25 -30.55
C PRO A 232 -12.15 -1.51 -30.78
N HIS A 233 -12.69 -0.86 -31.81
CA HIS A 233 -14.07 -1.02 -32.24
C HIS A 233 -14.14 -0.93 -33.77
N GLY A 234 -15.18 -1.47 -34.40
CA GLY A 234 -15.29 -1.60 -35.87
C GLY A 234 -15.17 -0.32 -36.71
N GLY A 235 -15.11 0.86 -36.08
CA GLY A 235 -14.87 2.16 -36.73
C GLY A 235 -13.77 3.01 -36.09
N GLY A 236 -12.87 2.43 -35.29
CA GLY A 236 -11.75 3.14 -34.65
C GLY A 236 -11.48 2.67 -33.22
N THR A 237 -11.27 3.61 -32.30
CA THR A 237 -10.95 3.31 -30.90
C THR A 237 -11.93 4.04 -29.98
N ARG A 238 -12.55 3.31 -29.05
CA ARG A 238 -13.36 3.90 -27.98
C ARG A 238 -12.52 4.01 -26.72
N ARG A 239 -12.62 5.15 -26.04
CA ARG A 239 -11.90 5.40 -24.79
C ARG A 239 -12.84 5.32 -23.59
N PHE A 240 -12.41 4.58 -22.57
CA PHE A 240 -13.10 4.44 -21.30
C PHE A 240 -12.18 4.80 -20.15
N ASP A 241 -12.62 5.69 -19.26
CA ASP A 241 -11.98 5.82 -17.94
C ASP A 241 -12.66 4.86 -16.97
N VAL A 242 -11.90 3.91 -16.46
CA VAL A 242 -12.37 2.85 -15.56
C VAL A 242 -11.69 3.03 -14.21
N SER A 243 -12.48 3.13 -13.15
CA SER A 243 -12.00 3.30 -11.77
C SER A 243 -12.56 2.18 -10.88
N PRO A 244 -11.89 1.01 -10.78
CA PRO A 244 -12.42 -0.14 -10.06
C PRO A 244 -12.75 0.14 -8.60
N HIS A 245 -11.84 0.80 -7.86
CA HIS A 245 -12.07 1.13 -6.44
C HIS A 245 -13.19 2.15 -6.20
N ARG A 246 -13.56 2.92 -7.23
CA ARG A 246 -14.69 3.87 -7.16
C ARG A 246 -15.96 3.28 -7.78
N GLN A 247 -15.88 2.05 -8.28
CA GLN A 247 -16.91 1.38 -9.06
C GLN A 247 -17.39 2.21 -10.24
N ARG A 248 -16.55 3.09 -10.78
CA ARG A 248 -16.95 4.14 -11.74
C ARG A 248 -16.42 3.86 -13.14
N VAL A 249 -17.28 4.07 -14.13
CA VAL A 249 -16.92 4.07 -15.55
C VAL A 249 -17.28 5.43 -16.16
N ARG A 250 -16.49 5.86 -17.14
CA ARG A 250 -16.81 6.98 -18.04
C ARG A 250 -16.44 6.59 -19.47
N ALA A 251 -17.27 6.95 -20.43
CA ALA A 251 -17.00 6.81 -21.85
C ALA A 251 -17.10 8.19 -22.54
N GLY A 252 -15.99 8.66 -23.11
CA GLY A 252 -15.94 9.92 -23.86
C GLY A 252 -16.34 11.17 -23.05
N THR A 253 -16.58 12.26 -23.79
CA THR A 253 -16.93 13.59 -23.24
C THR A 253 -18.32 14.08 -23.65
N SER A 254 -18.98 13.40 -24.61
CA SER A 254 -20.30 13.75 -25.09
C SER A 254 -21.37 13.59 -24.00
N ARG A 255 -22.32 14.51 -23.97
CA ARG A 255 -23.53 14.42 -23.14
C ARG A 255 -24.71 13.96 -24.00
N LEU A 256 -25.43 12.94 -23.54
CA LEU A 256 -26.49 12.25 -24.27
C LEU A 256 -27.84 12.41 -23.55
N PRO A 257 -28.97 12.27 -24.27
CA PRO A 257 -30.29 12.21 -23.63
C PRO A 257 -30.42 10.98 -22.72
N LEU A 258 -31.32 11.06 -21.74
CA LEU A 258 -31.48 10.07 -20.67
C LEU A 258 -31.59 8.63 -21.19
N ASP A 259 -32.43 8.38 -22.20
CA ASP A 259 -32.63 7.03 -22.74
C ASP A 259 -31.36 6.41 -23.32
N LYS A 260 -30.51 7.23 -23.95
CA LYS A 260 -29.21 6.75 -24.45
C LYS A 260 -28.23 6.45 -23.32
N VAL A 261 -28.31 7.19 -22.20
CA VAL A 261 -27.52 6.89 -21.01
C VAL A 261 -28.01 5.62 -20.31
N ILE A 262 -29.32 5.40 -20.22
CA ILE A 262 -29.89 4.15 -19.70
C ILE A 262 -29.48 2.96 -20.57
N HIS A 263 -29.54 3.10 -21.89
CA HIS A 263 -29.06 2.07 -22.82
C HIS A 263 -27.57 1.78 -22.61
N TRP A 264 -26.74 2.82 -22.55
CA TRP A 264 -25.30 2.68 -22.28
C TRP A 264 -25.02 2.00 -20.94
N ALA A 265 -25.74 2.38 -19.87
CA ALA A 265 -25.61 1.75 -18.56
C ALA A 265 -26.04 0.26 -18.59
N SER A 266 -27.09 -0.05 -19.34
CA SER A 266 -27.58 -1.42 -19.56
C SER A 266 -26.53 -2.28 -20.28
N GLU A 267 -25.89 -1.76 -21.34
CA GLU A 267 -24.78 -2.46 -22.00
C GLU A 267 -23.62 -2.76 -21.05
N ARG A 268 -23.27 -1.80 -20.17
CA ARG A 268 -22.21 -2.00 -19.18
C ARG A 268 -22.59 -3.06 -18.15
N ALA A 269 -23.82 -3.04 -17.65
CA ALA A 269 -24.33 -4.06 -16.73
C ALA A 269 -24.32 -5.46 -17.35
N VAL A 270 -24.70 -5.61 -18.63
CA VAL A 270 -24.60 -6.89 -19.35
C VAL A 270 -23.14 -7.35 -19.45
N GLY A 271 -22.20 -6.43 -19.68
CA GLY A 271 -20.77 -6.71 -19.60
C GLY A 271 -20.35 -7.26 -18.23
N PHE A 272 -20.73 -6.60 -17.13
CA PHE A 272 -20.42 -7.05 -15.77
C PHE A 272 -21.06 -8.38 -15.39
N SER A 273 -22.27 -8.68 -15.87
CA SER A 273 -22.93 -9.97 -15.68
C SER A 273 -22.14 -11.10 -16.35
N ARG A 274 -21.65 -10.87 -17.57
CA ARG A 274 -20.82 -11.85 -18.31
C ARG A 274 -19.48 -12.12 -17.63
N SER A 275 -18.91 -11.12 -16.98
CA SER A 275 -17.64 -11.24 -16.25
C SER A 275 -17.82 -11.47 -14.75
N SER A 276 -19.03 -11.75 -14.27
CA SER A 276 -19.34 -11.87 -12.83
C SER A 276 -18.52 -12.94 -12.12
N THR A 277 -18.21 -14.05 -12.80
CA THR A 277 -17.38 -15.14 -12.30
C THR A 277 -15.89 -14.96 -12.58
N ALA A 278 -15.48 -13.84 -13.18
CA ALA A 278 -14.08 -13.60 -13.49
C ALA A 278 -13.28 -13.44 -12.20
N THR A 279 -12.40 -14.40 -11.95
CA THR A 279 -11.45 -14.37 -10.84
C THR A 279 -10.15 -13.71 -11.23
N ALA A 280 -9.89 -13.45 -12.51
CA ALA A 280 -8.72 -12.74 -13.00
C ALA A 280 -9.03 -11.97 -14.29
N THR A 281 -8.28 -10.90 -14.54
CA THR A 281 -8.34 -10.17 -15.81
C THR A 281 -7.59 -10.95 -16.88
N SER A 282 -8.11 -10.98 -18.11
CA SER A 282 -7.44 -11.61 -19.25
C SER A 282 -6.21 -10.84 -19.76
N SER A 283 -6.01 -9.59 -19.29
CA SER A 283 -4.79 -8.82 -19.55
C SER A 283 -3.62 -9.36 -18.73
N ALA A 284 -2.58 -9.83 -19.43
CA ALA A 284 -1.32 -10.28 -18.83
C ALA A 284 -0.60 -9.18 -18.04
N PHE A 285 -0.83 -7.90 -18.36
CA PHE A 285 -0.26 -6.78 -17.59
C PHE A 285 -1.05 -6.53 -16.30
N LEU A 286 -2.38 -6.45 -16.37
CA LEU A 286 -3.22 -6.18 -15.20
C LEU A 286 -3.23 -7.34 -14.20
N SER A 287 -3.03 -8.58 -14.65
CA SER A 287 -2.94 -9.76 -13.78
C SER A 287 -1.73 -9.74 -12.82
N GLN A 288 -0.72 -8.91 -13.11
CA GLN A 288 0.48 -8.78 -12.27
C GLN A 288 0.30 -7.83 -11.08
N PHE A 289 -0.76 -7.03 -11.05
CA PHE A 289 -1.00 -6.06 -9.99
C PHE A 289 -1.55 -6.72 -8.71
N ALA A 290 -1.23 -6.12 -7.57
CA ALA A 290 -1.81 -6.50 -6.29
C ALA A 290 -3.32 -6.28 -6.27
N ARG A 291 -4.06 -7.24 -5.70
CA ARG A 291 -5.51 -7.19 -5.58
C ARG A 291 -5.95 -6.87 -4.16
N PRO A 292 -6.77 -5.83 -3.94
CA PRO A 292 -7.37 -5.58 -2.64
C PRO A 292 -8.21 -6.78 -2.19
N ILE A 293 -8.08 -7.19 -0.93
CA ILE A 293 -8.92 -8.23 -0.35
C ILE A 293 -10.18 -7.59 0.21
N ALA A 294 -11.33 -7.89 -0.40
CA ALA A 294 -12.62 -7.35 0.01
C ALA A 294 -13.02 -7.78 1.43
N ARG A 295 -12.73 -9.04 1.79
CA ARG A 295 -13.08 -9.67 3.06
C ARG A 295 -11.93 -10.50 3.63
N LEU A 296 -11.19 -9.91 4.57
CA LEU A 296 -10.05 -10.53 5.25
C LEU A 296 -10.47 -11.62 6.26
N LEU A 297 -11.72 -11.61 6.74
CA LEU A 297 -12.25 -12.63 7.65
C LEU A 297 -12.23 -14.05 7.08
N ASP A 298 -12.25 -14.18 5.76
CA ASP A 298 -12.27 -15.47 5.07
C ASP A 298 -10.84 -16.03 4.88
N LYS A 299 -9.82 -15.27 5.33
CA LYS A 299 -8.41 -15.57 5.20
C LYS A 299 -7.84 -16.09 6.51
N THR A 300 -6.87 -17.00 6.42
CA THR A 300 -6.25 -17.61 7.59
C THR A 300 -4.90 -16.96 7.85
N PRO A 301 -4.66 -16.34 9.01
CA PRO A 301 -3.35 -15.76 9.29
C PRO A 301 -2.28 -16.86 9.32
N SER A 302 -1.04 -16.45 9.03
CA SER A 302 0.13 -17.31 9.02
C SER A 302 1.22 -16.73 9.91
N SER A 303 1.45 -15.41 9.82
CA SER A 303 2.44 -14.74 10.67
C SER A 303 2.18 -13.25 10.83
N VAL A 304 2.81 -12.67 11.85
CA VAL A 304 2.78 -11.25 12.16
C VAL A 304 4.20 -10.77 12.45
N LEU A 305 4.56 -9.62 11.91
CA LEU A 305 5.80 -8.90 12.22
C LEU A 305 5.44 -7.50 12.71
N ILE A 306 5.95 -7.13 13.88
CA ILE A 306 5.88 -5.76 14.38
C ILE A 306 7.06 -5.00 13.76
N GLU A 307 6.77 -3.90 13.08
CA GLU A 307 7.78 -3.11 12.39
C GLU A 307 8.53 -2.26 13.42
N ARG A 308 9.69 -2.75 13.87
CA ARG A 308 10.42 -2.19 15.02
C ARG A 308 10.63 -0.70 14.86
N ARG A 309 11.06 -0.27 13.67
CA ARG A 309 11.40 1.13 13.40
C ARG A 309 10.17 2.03 13.33
N ALA A 310 9.17 1.63 12.55
CA ALA A 310 7.93 2.40 12.45
C ALA A 310 7.23 2.51 13.81
N PHE A 311 7.36 1.49 14.66
CA PHE A 311 6.81 1.51 16.01
C PHE A 311 7.61 2.42 16.94
N ALA A 312 8.94 2.35 16.91
CA ALA A 312 9.81 3.27 17.65
C ALA A 312 9.53 4.73 17.30
N GLU A 313 9.47 5.06 15.99
CA GLU A 313 9.17 6.41 15.51
C GLU A 313 7.79 6.90 15.99
N ALA A 314 6.79 6.00 16.02
CA ALA A 314 5.46 6.34 16.54
C ALA A 314 5.45 6.58 18.06
N ILE A 315 6.23 5.82 18.82
CA ILE A 315 6.40 6.02 20.26
C ILE A 315 7.12 7.34 20.54
N ASP A 316 8.20 7.63 19.80
CA ASP A 316 8.98 8.86 19.94
C ASP A 316 8.17 10.10 19.56
N GLU A 317 7.39 10.03 18.47
CA GLU A 317 6.46 11.08 18.05
C GLU A 317 5.43 11.34 19.16
N TYR A 318 4.88 10.28 19.75
CA TYR A 318 3.95 10.38 20.88
C TYR A 318 4.60 10.98 22.14
N ALA A 319 5.79 10.51 22.50
CA ALA A 319 6.55 11.01 23.65
C ALA A 319 6.88 12.50 23.50
N ARG A 320 7.30 12.93 22.30
CA ARG A 320 7.61 14.33 22.01
C ARG A 320 6.39 15.24 22.10
N LEU A 321 5.22 14.77 21.65
CA LEU A 321 3.98 15.54 21.68
C LEU A 321 3.38 15.66 23.08
N THR A 322 3.61 14.68 23.95
CA THR A 322 2.95 14.58 25.26
C THR A 322 3.88 14.84 26.44
N GLY A 323 5.19 14.76 26.25
CA GLY A 323 6.19 14.78 27.32
C GLY A 323 6.21 13.52 28.19
N LEU A 324 5.47 12.47 27.80
CA LEU A 324 5.35 11.23 28.58
C LEU A 324 6.48 10.25 28.27
N ALA A 325 6.93 9.53 29.31
CA ALA A 325 7.90 8.45 29.19
C ALA A 325 7.22 7.07 29.22
N TRP A 326 7.91 6.05 28.71
CA TRP A 326 7.46 4.68 28.81
C TRP A 326 7.53 4.16 30.25
N VAL A 327 6.51 3.39 30.64
CA VAL A 327 6.39 2.71 31.93
C VAL A 327 6.09 1.24 31.70
N ALA A 328 6.92 0.38 32.30
CA ALA A 328 6.78 -1.06 32.25
C ALA A 328 5.41 -1.54 32.76
N GLY A 329 4.88 -2.58 32.12
CA GLY A 329 3.61 -3.18 32.50
C GLY A 329 3.71 -4.07 33.74
N ARG A 330 2.56 -4.43 34.29
CA ARG A 330 2.51 -5.47 35.34
C ARG A 330 3.00 -6.79 34.75
N GLY A 331 3.98 -7.41 35.40
CA GLY A 331 4.59 -8.67 34.94
C GLY A 331 5.72 -8.48 33.92
N ALA A 332 6.16 -7.24 33.67
CA ALA A 332 7.33 -6.98 32.84
C ALA A 332 8.59 -7.63 33.43
N PRO A 333 9.49 -8.18 32.61
CA PRO A 333 10.79 -8.68 33.05
C PRO A 333 11.61 -7.53 33.65
N GLN A 334 12.36 -7.82 34.72
CA GLN A 334 13.31 -6.85 35.30
C GLN A 334 14.40 -6.39 34.33
N ALA A 335 14.64 -7.16 33.26
CA ALA A 335 15.60 -6.82 32.22
C ALA A 335 15.14 -5.65 31.34
N TRP A 336 13.84 -5.37 31.25
CA TRP A 336 13.32 -4.27 30.43
C TRP A 336 13.41 -2.96 31.21
N LYS A 337 14.42 -2.16 30.89
CA LYS A 337 14.69 -0.85 31.48
C LYS A 337 14.29 0.30 30.55
N THR A 338 14.38 0.08 29.25
CA THR A 338 14.03 1.06 28.22
C THR A 338 12.92 0.52 27.32
N VAL A 339 12.32 1.40 26.53
CA VAL A 339 11.37 0.99 25.49
C VAL A 339 12.06 0.16 24.39
N ASP A 340 13.33 0.40 24.11
CA ASP A 340 14.12 -0.38 23.16
C ASP A 340 14.24 -1.85 23.57
N ASP A 341 14.40 -2.15 24.87
CA ASP A 341 14.43 -3.53 25.36
C ASP A 341 13.13 -4.29 25.02
N VAL A 342 11.99 -3.58 25.04
CA VAL A 342 10.68 -4.12 24.69
C VAL A 342 10.54 -4.28 23.18
N LEU A 343 10.98 -3.28 22.41
CA LEU A 343 10.95 -3.32 20.95
C LEU A 343 11.80 -4.48 20.40
N ASP A 344 12.97 -4.71 20.99
CA ASP A 344 13.86 -5.83 20.63
C ASP A 344 13.21 -7.18 20.97
N ALA A 345 12.48 -7.27 22.09
CA ALA A 345 11.73 -8.48 22.46
C ALA A 345 10.51 -8.75 21.55
N LEU A 346 10.05 -7.75 20.80
CA LEU A 346 8.92 -7.83 19.87
C LEU A 346 9.35 -7.91 18.39
N GLY A 347 10.66 -7.89 18.10
CA GLY A 347 11.18 -7.84 16.72
C GLY A 347 11.09 -9.16 15.96
N ASP A 348 10.87 -10.29 16.63
CA ASP A 348 10.75 -11.58 15.97
C ASP A 348 9.44 -11.71 15.17
N THR A 349 9.48 -12.55 14.13
CA THR A 349 8.26 -12.93 13.40
C THR A 349 7.45 -13.92 14.22
N PHE A 350 6.23 -13.52 14.60
CA PHE A 350 5.31 -14.36 15.35
C PHE A 350 4.48 -15.22 14.39
N VAL A 351 4.50 -16.54 14.58
CA VAL A 351 3.67 -17.49 13.84
C VAL A 351 2.25 -17.49 14.42
N VAL A 352 1.25 -17.27 13.56
CA VAL A 352 -0.16 -17.07 13.94
C VAL A 352 -1.05 -17.97 13.08
N ASP A 353 -0.98 -19.28 13.31
CA ASP A 353 -1.68 -20.33 12.56
C ASP A 353 -2.46 -21.28 13.51
N GLY A 354 -2.79 -20.78 14.71
CA GLY A 354 -3.58 -21.50 15.71
C GLY A 354 -5.09 -21.42 15.48
N GLN A 355 -5.86 -22.08 16.35
CA GLN A 355 -7.33 -22.09 16.29
C GLN A 355 -7.91 -20.67 16.38
N ALA A 356 -8.87 -20.38 15.51
CA ALA A 356 -9.65 -19.15 15.53
C ALA A 356 -10.49 -19.08 16.82
N LEU A 357 -10.44 -17.94 17.51
CA LEU A 357 -11.16 -17.68 18.75
C LEU A 357 -12.19 -16.57 18.57
N ASP A 358 -13.29 -16.65 19.30
CA ASP A 358 -14.29 -15.60 19.40
C ASP A 358 -13.88 -14.48 20.39
N GLY A 359 -14.76 -13.50 20.59
CA GLY A 359 -14.54 -12.39 21.53
C GLY A 359 -14.41 -12.80 23.00
N SER A 360 -14.89 -13.99 23.37
CA SER A 360 -14.75 -14.58 24.71
C SER A 360 -13.47 -15.39 24.89
N GLY A 361 -12.78 -15.71 23.78
CA GLY A 361 -11.59 -16.56 23.77
C GLY A 361 -11.88 -18.05 23.61
N ALA A 362 -13.14 -18.43 23.34
CA ALA A 362 -13.53 -19.79 22.99
C ALA A 362 -13.29 -20.06 21.49
N PRO A 363 -13.19 -21.33 21.06
CA PRO A 363 -13.16 -21.67 19.64
C PRO A 363 -14.31 -21.01 18.85
N LEU A 364 -13.97 -20.35 17.74
CA LEU A 364 -14.93 -19.67 16.90
C LEU A 364 -15.87 -20.68 16.21
N ASP A 365 -17.17 -20.59 16.50
CA ASP A 365 -18.21 -21.25 15.73
C ASP A 365 -18.51 -20.47 14.46
N ARG A 366 -18.00 -20.96 13.31
CA ARG A 366 -18.19 -20.33 12.00
C ARG A 366 -19.62 -20.44 11.46
N SER A 367 -20.50 -21.22 12.09
CA SER A 367 -21.91 -21.33 11.67
C SER A 367 -22.73 -20.08 12.01
N ARG A 368 -22.23 -19.24 12.92
CA ARG A 368 -22.85 -17.98 13.32
C ARG A 368 -22.14 -16.80 12.68
N PRO A 369 -22.85 -15.70 12.37
CA PRO A 369 -22.20 -14.49 11.88
C PRO A 369 -21.27 -13.90 12.94
N PHE A 370 -20.03 -13.61 12.54
CA PHE A 370 -19.01 -12.97 13.38
C PHE A 370 -18.45 -11.73 12.68
N ALA A 371 -18.20 -10.68 13.46
CA ALA A 371 -17.62 -9.42 12.97
C ALA A 371 -16.09 -9.37 13.13
N GLU A 372 -15.55 -10.11 14.11
CA GLU A 372 -14.13 -10.16 14.44
C GLU A 372 -13.74 -11.57 14.90
N VAL A 373 -12.53 -11.99 14.56
CA VAL A 373 -11.91 -13.26 14.99
C VAL A 373 -10.55 -12.96 15.61
N CYS A 374 -10.19 -13.69 16.67
CA CYS A 374 -8.92 -13.54 17.35
C CYS A 374 -8.04 -14.78 17.13
N TYR A 375 -6.76 -14.55 16.91
CA TYR A 375 -5.74 -15.60 16.78
C TYR A 375 -4.60 -15.33 17.76
N ARG A 376 -4.01 -16.39 18.31
CA ARG A 376 -2.89 -16.31 19.25
C ARG A 376 -1.60 -16.78 18.58
N SER A 377 -0.52 -16.04 18.78
CA SER A 377 0.80 -16.47 18.33
C SER A 377 1.27 -17.71 19.09
N ARG A 378 1.94 -18.62 18.37
CA ARG A 378 2.46 -19.88 18.93
C ARG A 378 3.96 -19.82 19.21
N ALA A 379 4.71 -19.15 18.34
CA ALA A 379 6.15 -19.02 18.44
C ALA A 379 6.64 -17.74 17.73
N PRO A 380 7.78 -17.18 18.14
CA PRO A 380 8.43 -17.45 19.42
C PRO A 380 7.61 -16.87 20.59
N SER A 381 7.90 -17.32 21.81
CA SER A 381 7.40 -16.64 23.01
C SER A 381 8.13 -15.32 23.19
N ILE A 382 7.46 -14.29 23.72
CA ILE A 382 8.10 -13.02 24.02
C ILE A 382 9.16 -13.23 25.12
N PRO A 383 10.44 -12.86 24.88
CA PRO A 383 11.52 -13.07 25.84
C PRO A 383 11.20 -12.51 27.24
N GLY A 384 11.36 -13.36 28.26
CA GLY A 384 11.14 -12.99 29.67
C GLY A 384 9.68 -13.01 30.13
N LEU A 385 8.72 -13.23 29.23
CA LEU A 385 7.29 -13.37 29.57
C LEU A 385 6.84 -14.84 29.60
N LYS A 386 5.67 -15.07 30.22
CA LYS A 386 5.05 -16.40 30.22
C LYS A 386 4.53 -16.72 28.83
N SER A 387 4.42 -18.02 28.49
CA SER A 387 3.87 -18.44 27.20
C SER A 387 2.42 -17.97 26.96
N THR A 388 1.66 -17.70 28.02
CA THR A 388 0.30 -17.11 27.99
C THR A 388 0.29 -15.65 27.53
N ASP A 389 1.38 -14.92 27.76
CA ASP A 389 1.56 -13.52 27.37
C ASP A 389 2.08 -13.47 25.92
N ALA A 390 1.19 -13.85 25.00
CA ALA A 390 1.46 -13.94 23.58
C ALA A 390 0.92 -12.73 22.81
N VAL A 391 1.53 -12.42 21.67
CA VAL A 391 0.95 -11.51 20.68
C VAL A 391 -0.34 -12.13 20.14
N ARG A 392 -1.43 -11.36 20.11
CA ARG A 392 -2.71 -11.80 19.52
C ARG A 392 -3.07 -10.93 18.34
N LEU A 393 -3.67 -11.53 17.32
CA LEU A 393 -4.12 -10.87 16.11
C LEU A 393 -5.64 -10.88 16.06
N LYS A 394 -6.25 -9.69 16.01
CA LYS A 394 -7.68 -9.50 15.82
C LYS A 394 -7.95 -9.15 14.36
N VAL A 395 -8.78 -9.94 13.70
CA VAL A 395 -9.09 -9.85 12.27
C VAL A 395 -10.57 -9.53 12.12
N GLY A 396 -10.89 -8.43 11.44
CA GLY A 396 -12.23 -8.06 11.00
C GLY A 396 -12.31 -8.05 9.47
N SER A 397 -13.46 -7.68 8.89
CA SER A 397 -13.68 -7.78 7.43
C SER A 397 -12.63 -7.04 6.59
N ARG A 398 -12.17 -5.87 7.04
CA ARG A 398 -11.15 -5.06 6.35
C ARG A 398 -10.07 -4.52 7.27
N THR A 399 -10.06 -4.98 8.53
CA THR A 399 -9.19 -4.44 9.56
C THR A 399 -8.43 -5.56 10.23
N CYS A 400 -7.18 -5.29 10.60
CA CYS A 400 -6.38 -6.16 11.44
C CYS A 400 -5.83 -5.32 12.59
N LYS A 401 -5.75 -5.88 13.79
CA LYS A 401 -5.21 -5.22 14.99
C LYS A 401 -4.36 -6.19 15.79
N ILE A 402 -3.28 -5.69 16.38
CA ILE A 402 -2.45 -6.44 17.32
C ILE A 402 -2.89 -6.14 18.75
N VAL A 403 -3.04 -7.18 19.56
CA VAL A 403 -3.20 -7.09 21.00
C VAL A 403 -1.91 -7.56 21.65
N LEU A 404 -1.21 -6.62 22.30
CA LEU A 404 0.00 -6.89 23.07
C LEU A 404 -0.34 -7.27 24.52
N PRO A 405 0.48 -8.11 25.18
CA PRO A 405 0.33 -8.39 26.61
C PRO A 405 0.47 -7.13 27.47
N SER A 406 -0.22 -7.08 28.61
CA SER A 406 -0.16 -5.93 29.52
C SER A 406 1.24 -5.64 30.05
N ALA A 407 2.11 -6.66 30.11
CA ALA A 407 3.50 -6.55 30.56
C ALA A 407 4.36 -5.63 29.67
N VAL A 408 4.00 -5.45 28.39
CA VAL A 408 4.67 -4.55 27.44
C VAL A 408 4.61 -3.08 27.90
N GLY A 409 3.61 -2.72 28.71
CA GLY A 409 3.53 -1.40 29.31
C GLY A 409 2.85 -0.34 28.43
N HIS A 410 3.12 0.92 28.76
CA HIS A 410 2.37 2.08 28.27
C HIS A 410 3.20 3.37 28.36
N MET A 411 2.74 4.43 27.69
CA MET A 411 3.28 5.78 27.83
C MET A 411 2.52 6.55 28.92
N GLY A 412 3.25 7.13 29.87
CA GLY A 412 2.72 7.88 31.02
C GLY A 412 2.44 7.02 32.25
N GLY A 413 2.25 7.66 33.41
CA GLY A 413 1.84 7.04 34.67
C GLY A 413 0.32 6.87 34.80
N ALA A 414 -0.12 6.18 35.86
CA ALA A 414 -1.54 5.85 36.07
C ALA A 414 -2.48 7.06 36.20
N LYS A 415 -1.96 8.25 36.52
CA LYS A 415 -2.72 9.49 36.69
C LYS A 415 -2.75 10.37 35.44
N ASP A 416 -2.02 10.03 34.38
CA ASP A 416 -1.95 10.86 33.18
C ASP A 416 -3.20 10.66 32.33
N ALA A 417 -3.94 11.75 32.10
CA ALA A 417 -5.14 11.73 31.26
C ALA A 417 -4.85 11.32 29.80
N GLN A 418 -3.60 11.51 29.36
CA GLN A 418 -3.11 11.09 28.05
C GLN A 418 -2.42 9.73 28.08
N ARG A 419 -2.52 8.94 29.14
CA ARG A 419 -1.94 7.60 29.17
C ARG A 419 -2.41 6.74 28.00
N ARG A 420 -1.48 6.13 27.26
CA ARG A 420 -1.77 5.24 26.11
C ARG A 420 -0.97 3.95 26.20
N GLY A 421 -1.64 2.81 25.99
CA GLY A 421 -0.96 1.52 25.91
C GLY A 421 -0.11 1.40 24.65
N LEU A 422 1.02 0.70 24.71
CA LEU A 422 1.88 0.50 23.53
C LEU A 422 1.14 -0.19 22.37
N GLY A 423 0.24 -1.13 22.66
CA GLY A 423 -0.61 -1.75 21.63
C GLY A 423 -1.58 -0.77 20.95
N GLU A 424 -2.00 0.30 21.63
CA GLU A 424 -2.85 1.33 21.03
C GLU A 424 -2.05 2.20 20.05
N ILE A 425 -0.84 2.61 20.46
CA ILE A 425 0.09 3.36 19.61
C ILE A 425 0.42 2.54 18.35
N LEU A 426 0.75 1.25 18.52
CA LEU A 426 1.04 0.31 17.43
C LEU A 426 -0.10 0.23 16.40
N ASN A 427 -1.34 0.06 16.86
CA ASN A 427 -2.49 -0.07 15.98
C ASN A 427 -2.85 1.25 15.29
N ARG A 428 -2.64 2.39 15.97
CA ARG A 428 -2.90 3.72 15.41
C ARG A 428 -1.87 4.09 14.35
N SER A 429 -0.60 3.77 14.58
CA SER A 429 0.46 3.98 13.59
C SER A 429 0.47 2.93 12.48
N ARG A 430 -0.20 1.79 12.68
CA ARG A 430 -0.18 0.61 11.80
C ARG A 430 1.24 0.08 11.55
N ALA A 431 2.11 0.15 12.56
CA ALA A 431 3.50 -0.28 12.49
C ALA A 431 3.65 -1.81 12.62
N PHE A 432 2.93 -2.56 11.79
CA PHE A 432 3.02 -4.02 11.73
C PHE A 432 2.51 -4.55 10.38
N ARG A 433 2.89 -5.79 10.07
CA ARG A 433 2.37 -6.55 8.94
C ARG A 433 1.85 -7.90 9.40
N ALA A 434 0.81 -8.38 8.74
CA ALA A 434 0.28 -9.72 8.95
C ALA A 434 0.16 -10.43 7.61
N VAL A 435 0.68 -11.65 7.53
CA VAL A 435 0.62 -12.50 6.35
C VAL A 435 -0.44 -13.56 6.56
N PHE A 436 -1.22 -13.83 5.53
CA PHE A 436 -2.33 -14.77 5.50
C PHE A 436 -2.18 -15.76 4.34
N ASP A 437 -2.91 -16.86 4.42
CA ASP A 437 -3.02 -17.91 3.40
C ASP A 437 -1.64 -18.40 2.89
N GLY A 438 -0.69 -18.59 3.80
CA GLY A 438 0.64 -19.12 3.48
C GLY A 438 1.51 -18.18 2.64
N GLY A 439 1.23 -16.87 2.66
CA GLY A 439 1.99 -15.87 1.89
C GLY A 439 1.19 -15.18 0.79
N ARG A 440 0.00 -15.67 0.46
CA ARG A 440 -0.79 -15.16 -0.66
C ARG A 440 -1.43 -13.81 -0.39
N VAL A 441 -1.60 -13.45 0.87
CA VAL A 441 -2.23 -12.20 1.28
C VAL A 441 -1.37 -11.50 2.34
N LEU A 442 -1.13 -10.21 2.13
CA LEU A 442 -0.46 -9.30 3.06
C LEU A 442 -1.45 -8.27 3.57
N PHE A 443 -1.52 -8.11 4.88
CA PHE A 443 -2.08 -6.92 5.53
C PHE A 443 -0.94 -6.00 5.95
N CYS A 444 -0.99 -4.74 5.53
CA CYS A 444 -0.05 -3.68 5.88
C CYS A 444 -0.78 -2.36 6.16
N SER A 445 -0.02 -1.29 6.33
CA SER A 445 -0.53 0.06 6.63
C SER A 445 -1.61 0.55 5.63
N GLU A 446 -1.53 0.13 4.37
CA GLU A 446 -2.48 0.49 3.31
C GLU A 446 -3.72 -0.42 3.25
N GLY A 447 -3.76 -1.55 3.97
CA GLY A 447 -4.87 -2.52 3.94
C GLY A 447 -4.43 -3.95 3.61
N ALA A 448 -5.39 -4.79 3.19
CA ALA A 448 -5.17 -6.19 2.82
C ALA A 448 -5.07 -6.35 1.30
N TYR A 449 -4.05 -7.06 0.85
CA TYR A 449 -3.75 -7.24 -0.57
C TYR A 449 -3.27 -8.66 -0.86
N GLY A 450 -3.73 -9.24 -1.95
CA GLY A 450 -3.21 -10.49 -2.51
C GLY A 450 -2.36 -10.25 -3.76
N SER A 451 -1.58 -11.26 -4.12
CA SER A 451 -0.90 -11.34 -5.42
C SER A 451 -1.29 -12.65 -6.08
N ASP A 452 -1.81 -12.61 -7.30
CA ASP A 452 -2.22 -13.82 -8.01
C ASP A 452 -1.05 -14.53 -8.70
N ASP A 453 0.00 -13.77 -9.05
CA ASP A 453 1.21 -14.30 -9.68
C ASP A 453 2.41 -14.24 -8.73
N LEU A 454 2.31 -14.97 -7.63
CA LEU A 454 3.42 -15.10 -6.67
C LEU A 454 4.64 -15.78 -7.28
N ALA A 455 4.47 -16.63 -8.30
CA ALA A 455 5.58 -17.30 -8.97
C ALA A 455 6.43 -16.31 -9.77
N LEU A 456 5.80 -15.41 -10.52
CA LEU A 456 6.50 -14.30 -11.16
C LEU A 456 7.13 -13.38 -10.12
N ALA A 457 6.39 -13.01 -9.08
CA ALA A 457 6.89 -12.12 -8.03
C ALA A 457 8.14 -12.67 -7.32
N THR A 458 8.18 -13.96 -7.00
CA THR A 458 9.35 -14.61 -6.38
C THR A 458 10.52 -14.72 -7.34
N THR A 459 10.26 -15.03 -8.62
CA THR A 459 11.29 -15.06 -9.68
C THR A 459 11.92 -13.68 -9.90
N GLN A 460 11.09 -12.64 -9.97
CA GLN A 460 11.54 -11.25 -10.09
C GLN A 460 12.37 -10.84 -8.87
N LEU A 461 11.93 -11.20 -7.66
CA LEU A 461 12.68 -10.90 -6.45
C LEU A 461 14.04 -11.62 -6.44
N ALA A 462 14.09 -12.89 -6.81
CA ALA A 462 15.33 -13.66 -6.89
C ALA A 462 16.35 -13.05 -7.87
N SER A 463 15.88 -12.34 -8.91
CA SER A 463 16.74 -11.68 -9.90
C SER A 463 17.67 -10.59 -9.31
N ILE A 464 17.37 -10.06 -8.12
CA ILE A 464 18.20 -9.05 -7.43
C ILE A 464 19.25 -9.69 -6.50
N PHE A 465 19.18 -11.00 -6.26
CA PHE A 465 20.08 -11.70 -5.35
C PHE A 465 21.42 -12.01 -6.00
N ARG A 466 22.49 -11.78 -5.26
CA ARG A 466 23.88 -12.01 -5.67
C ARG A 466 24.57 -12.86 -4.60
N SER A 467 25.21 -13.94 -5.03
CA SER A 467 25.98 -14.79 -4.14
C SER A 467 27.43 -14.34 -4.09
N VAL A 468 28.01 -14.28 -2.90
CA VAL A 468 29.43 -14.02 -2.65
C VAL A 468 29.91 -15.04 -1.62
N ALA A 469 30.77 -15.97 -2.03
CA ALA A 469 31.21 -17.09 -1.19
C ALA A 469 31.86 -16.62 0.12
N ALA A 470 32.69 -15.57 0.06
CA ALA A 470 33.39 -15.00 1.23
C ALA A 470 32.44 -14.46 2.31
N LEU A 471 31.18 -14.17 2.00
CA LEU A 471 30.19 -13.78 3.02
C LEU A 471 29.85 -14.94 3.97
N GLY A 472 30.09 -16.19 3.58
CA GLY A 472 29.87 -17.37 4.42
C GLY A 472 30.83 -17.47 5.61
N ASP A 473 32.02 -16.86 5.51
CA ASP A 473 33.06 -16.88 6.55
C ASP A 473 33.07 -15.61 7.42
N VAL A 474 32.09 -14.72 7.25
CA VAL A 474 31.94 -13.52 8.07
C VAL A 474 31.51 -13.93 9.47
N HIS A 475 32.14 -13.36 10.50
CA HIS A 475 31.83 -13.62 11.92
C HIS A 475 31.46 -12.36 12.70
N SER A 476 31.59 -11.19 12.08
CA SER A 476 31.28 -9.91 12.68
C SER A 476 31.02 -8.85 11.62
N GLU A 477 30.40 -7.75 12.00
CA GLU A 477 30.24 -6.60 11.10
C GLU A 477 31.60 -5.96 10.79
N LYS A 478 32.35 -5.58 11.85
CA LYS A 478 33.59 -4.79 11.77
C LYS A 478 34.81 -5.45 12.40
N GLY A 479 34.65 -6.62 13.04
CA GLY A 479 35.72 -7.29 13.79
C GLY A 479 36.02 -6.66 15.14
N LYS A 480 37.09 -7.15 15.78
CA LYS A 480 37.70 -6.46 16.94
C LYS A 480 38.54 -5.30 16.44
N THR A 481 38.36 -4.14 17.07
CA THR A 481 39.07 -2.92 16.73
C THR A 481 40.18 -2.67 17.75
N HIS A 482 41.37 -2.32 17.24
CA HIS A 482 42.56 -2.03 18.05
C HIS A 482 43.11 -0.65 17.70
N GLU A 483 43.86 -0.04 18.62
CA GLU A 483 44.26 1.38 18.51
C GLU A 483 45.05 1.72 17.23
N HIS A 484 45.77 0.73 16.71
CA HIS A 484 46.64 0.88 15.55
C HIS A 484 46.11 0.17 14.29
N ALA A 485 44.87 -0.35 14.32
CA ALA A 485 44.29 -1.00 13.16
C ALA A 485 44.11 0.00 12.01
N THR A 486 44.57 -0.36 10.81
CA THR A 486 44.42 0.41 9.56
C THR A 486 43.44 -0.25 8.59
N SER A 487 43.05 -1.50 8.85
CA SER A 487 42.07 -2.29 8.12
C SER A 487 41.13 -3.02 9.09
N PHE A 488 39.95 -3.39 8.58
CA PHE A 488 39.01 -4.26 9.30
C PHE A 488 39.53 -5.70 9.33
N GLN A 489 39.15 -6.46 10.35
CA GLN A 489 39.55 -7.86 10.52
C GLN A 489 39.08 -8.73 9.35
N ALA A 490 39.91 -9.68 8.90
CA ALA A 490 39.65 -10.48 7.70
C ALA A 490 38.25 -11.14 7.65
N GLN A 491 37.75 -11.64 8.79
CA GLN A 491 36.44 -12.28 8.92
C GLN A 491 35.30 -11.31 9.28
N SER A 492 35.44 -10.03 8.91
CA SER A 492 34.40 -9.02 9.09
C SER A 492 33.70 -8.71 7.77
N CYS A 493 32.41 -8.37 7.82
CA CYS A 493 31.66 -8.00 6.62
C CYS A 493 32.28 -6.80 5.90
N PHE A 494 32.79 -5.83 6.66
CA PHE A 494 33.44 -4.63 6.13
C PHE A 494 34.72 -4.97 5.36
N HIS A 495 35.52 -5.91 5.89
CA HIS A 495 36.69 -6.41 5.17
C HIS A 495 36.29 -7.09 3.86
N VAL A 496 35.27 -7.97 3.90
CA VAL A 496 34.77 -8.68 2.70
C VAL A 496 34.23 -7.70 1.65
N ILE A 497 33.53 -6.63 2.05
CA ILE A 497 33.11 -5.55 1.12
C ILE A 497 34.31 -4.88 0.46
N GLU A 498 35.38 -4.64 1.22
CA GLU A 498 36.59 -3.99 0.71
C GLU A 498 37.40 -4.89 -0.24
N THR A 499 37.40 -6.21 -0.05
CA THR A 499 38.30 -7.13 -0.78
C THR A 499 37.63 -7.89 -1.91
N GLU A 500 36.33 -8.17 -1.83
CA GLU A 500 35.62 -8.96 -2.83
C GLU A 500 35.19 -8.12 -4.03
N ARG A 501 35.70 -8.50 -5.22
CA ARG A 501 35.40 -7.80 -6.49
C ARG A 501 33.91 -7.73 -6.83
N ALA A 502 33.12 -8.69 -6.37
CA ALA A 502 31.68 -8.71 -6.58
C ALA A 502 30.95 -7.58 -5.80
N LEU A 503 31.48 -7.21 -4.62
CA LEU A 503 30.92 -6.18 -3.75
C LEU A 503 31.46 -4.80 -4.09
N ALA A 504 32.77 -4.65 -4.26
CA ALA A 504 33.38 -3.42 -4.74
C ALA A 504 34.58 -3.71 -5.65
N HIS A 505 34.62 -3.03 -6.80
CA HIS A 505 35.68 -3.19 -7.79
C HIS A 505 37.02 -2.67 -7.21
N PRO A 506 38.17 -3.34 -7.46
CA PRO A 506 39.47 -2.87 -6.98
C PRO A 506 39.84 -1.46 -7.47
N ASP A 507 39.45 -1.14 -8.71
CA ASP A 507 39.73 0.15 -9.34
C ASP A 507 38.68 1.24 -9.08
N SER A 508 37.64 0.98 -8.29
CA SER A 508 36.69 2.01 -7.87
C SER A 508 37.19 2.75 -6.64
N ALA A 509 36.77 4.02 -6.50
CA ALA A 509 36.92 4.70 -5.24
C ALA A 509 35.89 4.15 -4.26
N LEU A 510 36.33 3.90 -3.02
CA LEU A 510 35.51 3.28 -1.99
C LEU A 510 35.58 4.11 -0.71
N ILE A 511 34.42 4.52 -0.23
CA ILE A 511 34.23 5.38 0.94
C ILE A 511 33.45 4.58 1.99
N CYS A 512 33.93 4.57 3.22
CA CYS A 512 33.22 4.09 4.40
C CYS A 512 32.56 5.28 5.10
N ASP A 513 31.22 5.37 5.02
CA ASP A 513 30.43 6.45 5.63
C ASP A 513 29.88 6.07 7.03
N ASP A 514 30.35 4.94 7.56
CA ASP A 514 29.97 4.40 8.88
C ASP A 514 29.97 5.47 10.00
N SER A 515 28.79 5.90 10.45
CA SER A 515 28.59 6.95 11.46
C SER A 515 27.18 6.92 12.06
N THR A 516 26.99 7.55 13.22
CA THR A 516 25.68 7.62 13.90
C THR A 516 24.59 8.36 13.12
N VAL A 517 24.95 9.06 12.03
CA VAL A 517 24.04 9.80 11.15
C VAL A 517 24.24 9.41 9.68
N GLU A 518 24.91 8.31 9.39
CA GLU A 518 25.33 7.89 8.04
C GLU A 518 24.23 7.88 6.97
N TRP A 519 24.68 8.03 5.73
CA TRP A 519 23.89 7.78 4.53
C TRP A 519 24.05 6.34 4.03
N ALA A 520 25.18 5.69 4.27
CA ALA A 520 25.40 4.28 3.97
C ALA A 520 26.59 3.75 4.76
N ASP A 521 26.76 2.43 4.82
CA ASP A 521 28.00 1.85 5.34
C ASP A 521 29.14 2.12 4.35
N TYR A 522 28.89 1.86 3.06
CA TYR A 522 29.85 2.11 1.98
C TYR A 522 29.23 2.81 0.77
N ILE A 523 30.03 3.66 0.14
CA ILE A 523 29.73 4.27 -1.16
C ILE A 523 30.87 3.93 -2.10
N GLU A 524 30.53 3.30 -3.22
CA GLU A 524 31.46 2.94 -4.27
C GLU A 524 31.23 3.82 -5.50
N LEU A 525 32.30 4.45 -5.99
CA LEU A 525 32.30 5.28 -7.18
C LEU A 525 33.15 4.60 -8.26
N ASP A 526 32.50 4.18 -9.34
CA ASP A 526 33.19 3.61 -10.48
C ASP A 526 34.01 4.68 -11.20
N SER A 527 35.31 4.39 -11.38
CA SER A 527 36.26 5.29 -12.01
C SER A 527 36.12 5.34 -13.55
N ALA A 528 35.54 4.30 -14.16
CA ALA A 528 35.42 4.14 -15.61
C ALA A 528 34.01 4.51 -16.14
N ALA A 529 32.96 4.27 -15.36
CA ALA A 529 31.56 4.52 -15.77
C ALA A 529 30.81 5.32 -14.70
N PRO A 530 29.82 6.17 -15.06
CA PRO A 530 29.01 6.99 -14.13
C PRO A 530 28.10 6.14 -13.23
N ARG A 531 28.69 5.20 -12.50
CA ARG A 531 28.03 4.27 -11.62
C ARG A 531 28.38 4.61 -10.18
N ILE A 532 27.35 4.79 -9.36
CA ILE A 532 27.47 4.99 -7.92
C ILE A 532 26.67 3.89 -7.23
N ARG A 533 27.32 3.14 -6.33
CA ARG A 533 26.69 2.10 -5.54
C ARG A 533 26.70 2.47 -4.07
N TRP A 534 25.54 2.45 -3.45
CA TRP A 534 25.34 2.68 -2.02
C TRP A 534 25.09 1.33 -1.34
N MET A 535 25.85 0.99 -0.32
CA MET A 535 25.83 -0.32 0.34
C MET A 535 25.44 -0.18 1.81
N HIS A 536 24.47 -0.99 2.22
CA HIS A 536 24.03 -1.13 3.60
C HIS A 536 24.27 -2.57 4.07
N ALA A 537 25.08 -2.76 5.10
CA ALA A 537 25.51 -4.04 5.60
C ALA A 537 24.89 -4.31 6.98
N LYS A 538 24.40 -5.53 7.20
CA LYS A 538 23.94 -5.95 8.52
C LYS A 538 24.35 -7.37 8.82
N VAL A 539 24.99 -7.56 9.97
CA VAL A 539 25.41 -8.87 10.46
C VAL A 539 24.70 -9.22 11.76
N GLN A 540 23.92 -10.30 11.74
CA GLN A 540 23.31 -10.83 12.97
C GLN A 540 24.34 -11.61 13.79
N LYS A 541 24.39 -11.25 15.07
CA LYS A 541 25.36 -11.71 16.06
C LYS A 541 24.79 -12.91 16.86
N VAL A 542 25.51 -14.04 16.94
CA VAL A 542 25.18 -15.10 17.91
C VAL A 542 25.84 -14.78 19.24
N ALA A 543 25.05 -14.48 20.27
CA ALA A 543 25.57 -14.26 21.62
C ALA A 543 26.37 -15.49 22.10
N SER A 544 27.58 -15.25 22.63
CA SER A 544 28.44 -16.30 23.18
C SER A 544 27.78 -17.03 24.35
N GLU A 545 28.09 -18.30 24.60
CA GLU A 545 27.58 -18.99 25.81
C GLU A 545 27.96 -18.23 27.08
N ALA A 546 29.18 -17.67 27.12
CA ALA A 546 29.63 -16.83 28.21
C ALA A 546 28.80 -15.54 28.34
N ALA A 547 28.36 -14.92 27.23
CA ALA A 547 27.46 -13.77 27.25
C ALA A 547 26.03 -14.13 27.64
N LYS A 548 25.55 -15.32 27.26
CA LYS A 548 24.24 -15.84 27.70
C LYS A 548 24.27 -16.14 29.20
N ARG A 549 25.31 -16.80 29.71
CA ARG A 549 25.52 -17.07 31.14
C ARG A 549 25.72 -15.79 31.94
N ALA A 550 26.56 -14.86 31.47
CA ALA A 550 26.73 -13.56 32.12
C ALA A 550 25.42 -12.76 32.19
N ARG A 551 24.57 -12.83 31.15
CA ARG A 551 23.21 -12.26 31.18
C ARG A 551 22.28 -12.97 32.16
N GLN A 552 22.34 -14.30 32.26
CA GLN A 552 21.54 -15.08 33.21
C GLN A 552 21.98 -14.84 34.66
N ASP A 553 23.29 -14.82 34.90
CA ASP A 553 23.91 -14.75 36.22
C ASP A 553 24.15 -13.30 36.69
N LYS A 554 23.79 -12.31 35.87
CA LYS A 554 23.99 -10.86 36.11
C LYS A 554 25.44 -10.50 36.45
N THR A 555 26.39 -11.17 35.82
CA THR A 555 27.82 -10.88 35.97
C THR A 555 28.33 -10.09 34.77
N THR A 556 29.34 -9.25 34.96
CA THR A 556 30.01 -8.56 33.85
C THR A 556 30.77 -9.56 33.01
N LEU A 557 30.57 -9.51 31.69
CA LEU A 557 31.33 -10.34 30.77
C LEU A 557 32.82 -9.99 30.92
N PRO A 558 33.72 -10.96 31.15
CA PRO A 558 35.14 -10.66 31.30
C PRO A 558 35.67 -9.92 30.05
N PRO A 559 36.53 -8.89 30.20
CA PRO A 559 36.93 -8.00 29.11
C PRO A 559 37.66 -8.69 27.95
N HIS A 560 38.18 -9.91 28.17
CA HIS A 560 38.85 -10.73 27.17
C HIS A 560 37.91 -11.70 26.42
N VAL A 561 36.67 -11.88 26.89
CA VAL A 561 35.68 -12.79 26.30
C VAL A 561 34.79 -12.03 25.33
N SER A 562 34.77 -12.44 24.06
CA SER A 562 33.89 -11.83 23.08
C SER A 562 32.41 -12.12 23.42
N PRO A 563 31.52 -11.12 23.35
CA PRO A 563 30.09 -11.32 23.58
C PRO A 563 29.42 -12.15 22.47
N THR A 564 30.17 -12.53 21.44
CA THR A 564 29.71 -13.17 20.20
C THR A 564 30.68 -14.28 19.83
N VAL A 565 30.19 -15.48 19.48
CA VAL A 565 31.04 -16.65 19.12
C VAL A 565 31.05 -16.90 17.61
N ALA A 566 29.98 -16.57 16.90
CA ALA A 566 29.84 -16.80 15.46
C ALA A 566 28.78 -15.88 14.85
N VAL A 567 28.73 -15.83 13.53
CA VAL A 567 27.58 -15.35 12.77
C VAL A 567 26.49 -16.41 12.75
N ARG A 568 25.24 -15.98 12.87
CA ARG A 568 24.10 -16.90 12.88
C ARG A 568 23.83 -17.34 11.46
N HIS A 569 24.19 -18.59 11.13
CA HIS A 569 23.73 -19.28 9.93
C HIS A 569 22.53 -20.15 10.35
N SER A 570 21.32 -19.59 10.37
CA SER A 570 20.10 -20.35 10.67
C SER A 570 18.93 -19.76 9.90
N PRO A 571 18.08 -20.57 9.24
CA PRO A 571 16.94 -20.08 8.43
C PRO A 571 15.84 -19.35 9.22
N SER A 572 15.89 -19.41 10.57
CA SER A 572 15.08 -18.58 11.47
C SER A 572 15.73 -17.19 11.66
N LEU A 573 15.83 -16.41 10.59
CA LEU A 573 16.40 -15.07 10.60
C LEU A 573 15.36 -14.09 11.14
N SER A 574 15.74 -13.21 12.08
CA SER A 574 14.82 -12.17 12.57
C SER A 574 14.54 -11.17 11.44
N ALA A 575 13.28 -11.09 11.02
CA ALA A 575 12.86 -10.14 10.00
C ALA A 575 13.08 -8.67 10.44
N SER A 576 13.23 -8.40 11.74
CA SER A 576 13.54 -7.07 12.30
C SER A 576 14.89 -6.50 11.83
N ASP A 577 15.95 -7.31 11.79
CA ASP A 577 17.27 -6.79 11.44
C ASP A 577 17.36 -6.50 9.94
N LEU A 578 16.66 -7.33 9.15
CA LEU A 578 16.48 -7.07 7.73
C LEU A 578 15.61 -5.83 7.49
N GLU A 579 14.57 -5.63 8.28
CA GLU A 579 13.74 -4.42 8.22
C GLU A 579 14.57 -3.15 8.49
N GLU A 580 15.47 -3.20 9.47
CA GLU A 580 16.35 -2.07 9.79
C GLU A 580 17.21 -1.66 8.60
N VAL A 581 17.95 -2.62 8.00
CA VAL A 581 18.85 -2.35 6.87
C VAL A 581 18.07 -1.96 5.61
N VAL A 582 16.91 -2.58 5.36
CA VAL A 582 16.00 -2.20 4.26
C VAL A 582 15.50 -0.77 4.46
N GLY A 583 15.10 -0.40 5.68
CA GLY A 583 14.61 0.93 6.00
C GLY A 583 15.70 2.00 5.88
N GLN A 584 16.96 1.67 6.19
CA GLN A 584 18.10 2.57 5.93
C GLN A 584 18.30 2.78 4.43
N ALA A 585 18.34 1.69 3.65
CA ALA A 585 18.49 1.75 2.20
C ALA A 585 17.39 2.59 1.53
N ILE A 586 16.13 2.39 1.93
CA ILE A 586 14.99 3.14 1.40
C ILE A 586 15.06 4.63 1.75
N LYS A 587 15.46 4.98 2.99
CA LYS A 587 15.58 6.39 3.41
C LYS A 587 16.58 7.17 2.56
N ASN A 588 17.61 6.51 2.05
CA ASN A 588 18.69 7.14 1.30
C ASN A 588 18.48 7.15 -0.22
N LEU A 589 17.36 6.60 -0.72
CA LEU A 589 16.96 6.72 -2.12
C LEU A 589 16.82 8.18 -2.59
N ALA A 590 16.46 9.09 -1.69
CA ALA A 590 16.38 10.51 -1.98
C ALA A 590 17.76 11.17 -2.23
N ARG A 591 18.85 10.51 -1.81
CA ARG A 591 20.23 11.02 -1.87
C ARG A 591 21.06 10.43 -3.01
N LEU A 592 20.47 9.57 -3.86
CA LEU A 592 21.25 8.90 -4.89
C LEU A 592 21.85 9.89 -5.91
N ARG A 593 21.12 10.96 -6.25
CA ARG A 593 21.54 11.98 -7.23
C ARG A 593 22.07 13.27 -6.57
N LEU A 594 22.81 13.13 -5.48
CA LEU A 594 23.43 14.26 -4.80
C LEU A 594 24.46 14.96 -5.68
N ARG A 595 24.52 16.29 -5.53
CA ARG A 595 25.51 17.18 -6.10
C ARG A 595 26.32 17.86 -5.01
N THR A 596 27.51 18.33 -5.37
CA THR A 596 28.37 19.10 -4.46
C THR A 596 27.73 20.40 -4.00
N SER A 597 26.78 20.94 -4.77
CA SER A 597 25.97 22.11 -4.42
C SER A 597 24.94 21.85 -3.33
N ASP A 598 24.62 20.59 -3.01
CA ASP A 598 23.62 20.26 -2.01
C ASP A 598 24.19 20.54 -0.60
N PRO A 599 23.46 21.27 0.28
CA PRO A 599 24.00 21.70 1.58
C PRO A 599 24.45 20.55 2.49
N GLU A 600 23.84 19.37 2.33
CA GLU A 600 24.20 18.18 3.12
C GLU A 600 25.49 17.48 2.64
N PHE A 601 25.98 17.80 1.43
CA PHE A 601 27.15 17.14 0.83
C PHE A 601 28.47 17.56 1.47
N SER A 602 28.75 18.86 1.58
CA SER A 602 30.08 19.35 1.98
C SER A 602 30.50 18.87 3.37
N GLY A 603 29.56 18.84 4.32
CA GLY A 603 29.83 18.31 5.67
C GLY A 603 30.22 16.84 5.64
N ARG A 604 29.53 16.03 4.83
CA ARG A 604 29.82 14.60 4.67
C ARG A 604 31.14 14.33 3.98
N HIS A 605 31.35 15.03 2.87
CA HIS A 605 32.59 14.93 2.11
C HIS A 605 33.81 15.23 2.99
N ASN A 606 33.75 16.28 3.81
CA ASN A 606 34.83 16.61 4.74
C ASN A 606 35.11 15.48 5.73
N THR A 607 34.08 14.88 6.33
CA THR A 607 34.21 13.70 7.19
C THR A 607 34.87 12.53 6.44
N TRP A 608 34.46 12.22 5.21
CA TRP A 608 35.08 11.15 4.42
C TRP A 608 36.56 11.38 4.13
N MET A 609 36.96 12.63 3.91
CA MET A 609 38.33 12.97 3.51
C MET A 609 39.32 13.09 4.66
N SER A 610 38.82 13.42 5.86
CA SER A 610 39.64 13.87 6.99
C SER A 610 39.55 13.00 8.24
N GLU A 611 38.51 12.17 8.38
CA GLU A 611 38.28 11.38 9.59
C GLU A 611 38.55 9.87 9.40
N THR A 612 38.81 9.19 10.52
CA THR A 612 38.80 7.74 10.60
C THR A 612 37.40 7.21 10.90
N CYS A 613 37.19 5.92 10.65
CA CYS A 613 35.91 5.26 10.91
C CYS A 613 35.55 5.35 12.40
N ALA A 614 34.28 5.63 12.69
CA ALA A 614 33.78 5.79 14.05
C ALA A 614 33.62 4.42 14.74
N LEU A 615 34.66 3.97 15.43
CA LEU A 615 34.70 2.66 16.09
C LEU A 615 34.75 2.79 17.62
N PRO A 616 34.28 1.77 18.38
CA PRO A 616 34.26 1.81 19.85
C PRO A 616 35.63 2.06 20.49
N SER A 617 36.70 1.60 19.85
CA SER A 617 38.07 1.97 20.18
C SER A 617 38.63 2.90 19.10
N LYS A 618 39.35 3.97 19.48
CA LYS A 618 40.07 4.85 18.53
C LYS A 618 40.87 3.97 17.59
N SER A 619 40.62 4.01 16.28
CA SER A 619 41.38 3.25 15.28
C SER A 619 42.01 4.20 14.25
N ARG A 620 42.94 3.70 13.44
CA ARG A 620 43.55 4.44 12.32
C ARG A 620 42.95 4.04 10.97
N ILE A 621 41.75 3.46 10.97
CA ILE A 621 41.06 3.02 9.74
C ILE A 621 40.47 4.26 9.04
N ALA A 622 41.08 4.72 7.95
CA ALA A 622 40.60 5.86 7.18
C ALA A 622 39.17 5.62 6.61
N ARG A 623 38.35 6.66 6.47
CA ARG A 623 37.02 6.54 5.82
C ARG A 623 37.12 6.40 4.31
N LEU A 624 37.92 7.23 3.65
CA LEU A 624 38.31 6.97 2.27
C LEU A 624 39.22 5.74 2.23
N ARG A 625 38.69 4.61 1.77
CA ARG A 625 39.38 3.31 1.79
C ARG A 625 40.38 3.19 0.64
N ARG A 626 39.95 3.63 -0.54
CA ARG A 626 40.80 3.71 -1.75
C ARG A 626 40.24 4.72 -2.73
N LEU A 627 41.12 5.28 -3.56
CA LEU A 627 40.74 6.08 -4.74
C LEU A 627 40.58 5.21 -6.00
N GLY A 628 41.12 3.99 -6.00
CA GLY A 628 41.11 3.13 -7.18
C GLY A 628 41.80 3.84 -8.36
N GLY A 629 41.08 3.93 -9.49
CA GLY A 629 41.50 4.65 -10.69
C GLY A 629 41.38 6.18 -10.61
N LEU A 630 40.77 6.75 -9.56
CA LEU A 630 40.77 8.19 -9.35
C LEU A 630 42.17 8.66 -8.91
N ARG A 631 42.63 9.81 -9.42
CA ARG A 631 44.01 10.29 -9.18
C ARG A 631 44.11 11.13 -7.92
N ARG A 632 43.07 11.91 -7.60
CA ARG A 632 43.05 12.87 -6.49
C ARG A 632 41.74 12.79 -5.72
N LYS A 633 41.78 13.16 -4.44
CA LYS A 633 40.57 13.27 -3.59
C LYS A 633 39.51 14.20 -4.19
N ALA A 634 39.93 15.31 -4.78
CA ALA A 634 39.03 16.26 -5.46
C ALA A 634 38.25 15.66 -6.64
N ASP A 635 38.72 14.54 -7.21
CA ASP A 635 38.01 13.87 -8.31
C ASP A 635 36.74 13.14 -7.81
N ILE A 636 36.55 12.97 -6.50
CA ILE A 636 35.34 12.40 -5.88
C ILE A 636 34.15 13.34 -6.06
N GLU A 637 34.32 14.63 -5.75
CA GLU A 637 33.31 15.68 -5.94
C GLU A 637 32.85 15.75 -7.39
N ALA A 638 33.81 15.83 -8.31
CA ALA A 638 33.55 15.82 -9.75
C ALA A 638 32.77 14.57 -10.19
N ARG A 639 32.98 13.42 -9.52
CA ARG A 639 32.28 12.18 -9.85
C ARG A 639 30.81 12.20 -9.45
N PHE A 640 30.48 12.74 -8.29
CA PHE A 640 29.09 12.94 -7.87
C PHE A 640 28.35 13.87 -8.83
N ASP A 641 28.94 15.03 -9.14
CA ASP A 641 28.33 16.01 -10.05
C ASP A 641 28.16 15.44 -11.47
N ALA A 642 29.18 14.74 -11.99
CA ALA A 642 29.10 14.11 -13.31
C ALA A 642 28.00 13.05 -13.37
N ALA A 643 27.87 12.20 -12.35
CA ALA A 643 26.81 11.20 -12.31
C ALA A 643 25.43 11.85 -12.22
N ALA A 644 25.27 12.92 -11.43
CA ALA A 644 23.98 13.58 -11.21
C ALA A 644 23.39 14.22 -12.49
N ILE A 645 24.21 14.62 -13.45
CA ILE A 645 23.78 15.22 -14.72
C ILE A 645 23.76 14.24 -15.90
N ASP A 646 24.35 13.05 -15.74
CA ASP A 646 24.46 12.07 -16.82
C ASP A 646 23.17 11.20 -16.89
N PRO A 647 22.41 11.24 -18.00
CA PRO A 647 21.20 10.44 -18.16
C PRO A 647 21.49 8.93 -18.22
N HIS A 648 22.73 8.52 -18.47
CA HIS A 648 23.19 7.14 -18.48
C HIS A 648 23.83 6.71 -17.15
N ALA A 649 23.84 7.58 -16.14
CA ALA A 649 24.34 7.23 -14.82
C ALA A 649 23.56 6.05 -14.22
N VAL A 650 24.29 5.11 -13.65
CA VAL A 650 23.73 3.91 -13.02
C VAL A 650 23.82 4.04 -11.51
N TYR A 651 22.68 4.17 -10.87
CA TYR A 651 22.61 4.16 -9.40
C TYR A 651 22.24 2.77 -8.91
N GLU A 652 23.07 2.20 -8.06
CA GLU A 652 22.82 0.90 -7.44
C GLU A 652 22.64 1.08 -5.94
N VAL A 653 21.67 0.37 -5.36
CA VAL A 653 21.49 0.28 -3.91
C VAL A 653 21.60 -1.18 -3.53
N ALA A 654 22.54 -1.47 -2.64
CA ALA A 654 22.93 -2.80 -2.26
C ALA A 654 22.70 -3.04 -0.77
N ILE A 655 22.08 -4.17 -0.45
CA ILE A 655 21.98 -4.69 0.91
C ILE A 655 22.96 -5.87 1.01
N VAL A 656 23.84 -5.87 2.00
CA VAL A 656 24.83 -6.92 2.24
C VAL A 656 24.47 -7.65 3.54
N VAL A 657 24.02 -8.89 3.42
CA VAL A 657 23.46 -9.67 4.53
C VAL A 657 24.08 -11.06 4.59
N PRO A 658 25.29 -11.20 5.18
CA PRO A 658 26.03 -12.46 5.24
C PRO A 658 25.34 -13.57 6.04
N ASN A 659 24.25 -13.28 6.74
CA ASN A 659 23.47 -14.27 7.46
C ASN A 659 22.53 -15.10 6.57
N TYR A 660 22.30 -14.65 5.34
CA TYR A 660 21.36 -15.27 4.41
C TYR A 660 22.12 -16.07 3.35
N SER A 661 21.71 -17.33 3.14
CA SER A 661 22.15 -18.15 2.00
C SER A 661 21.23 -17.88 0.82
N LYS A 662 21.80 -17.53 -0.33
CA LYS A 662 21.04 -17.37 -1.57
C LYS A 662 20.27 -18.65 -1.90
N THR A 663 20.94 -19.80 -1.85
CA THR A 663 20.33 -21.09 -2.19
C THR A 663 19.16 -21.44 -1.29
N GLN A 664 19.30 -21.25 0.03
CA GLN A 664 18.21 -21.53 0.97
C GLN A 664 17.03 -20.58 0.78
N VAL A 665 17.32 -19.28 0.59
CA VAL A 665 16.28 -18.27 0.36
C VAL A 665 15.50 -18.56 -0.91
N GLU A 666 16.18 -18.84 -2.03
CA GLU A 666 15.51 -19.16 -3.30
C GLU A 666 14.66 -20.44 -3.19
N SER A 667 15.19 -21.48 -2.55
CA SER A 667 14.43 -22.71 -2.30
C SER A 667 13.18 -22.48 -1.45
N GLU A 668 13.25 -21.56 -0.49
CA GLU A 668 12.11 -21.26 0.40
C GLU A 668 11.10 -20.31 -0.26
N LEU A 669 11.56 -19.35 -1.08
CA LEU A 669 10.69 -18.50 -1.90
C LEU A 669 9.84 -19.33 -2.88
N ALA A 670 10.40 -20.41 -3.43
CA ALA A 670 9.65 -21.32 -4.31
C ALA A 670 8.43 -21.95 -3.59
N LYS A 671 8.49 -22.14 -2.27
CA LYS A 671 7.40 -22.72 -1.45
C LYS A 671 6.26 -21.73 -1.17
N ILE A 672 6.44 -20.43 -1.47
CA ILE A 672 5.37 -19.43 -1.31
C ILE A 672 4.19 -19.78 -2.22
N ALA A 673 4.48 -20.29 -3.42
CA ALA A 673 3.46 -20.70 -4.38
C ALA A 673 2.60 -21.88 -3.88
N THR A 674 3.14 -22.75 -3.02
CA THR A 674 2.40 -23.86 -2.41
C THR A 674 1.74 -23.48 -1.08
N GLY A 675 2.23 -22.41 -0.43
CA GLY A 675 1.76 -21.95 0.88
C GLY A 675 2.53 -22.54 2.06
N ASP A 676 3.63 -23.24 1.79
CA ASP A 676 4.41 -23.99 2.79
C ASP A 676 5.69 -23.25 3.25
N ALA A 677 5.90 -22.03 2.76
CA ALA A 677 7.10 -21.25 3.08
C ALA A 677 7.15 -20.87 4.56
N GLN A 678 8.36 -20.89 5.13
CA GLN A 678 8.60 -20.44 6.50
C GLN A 678 8.11 -19.00 6.74
N PRO A 679 7.43 -18.73 7.88
CA PRO A 679 6.97 -17.40 8.28
C PRO A 679 8.02 -16.28 8.16
N SER A 680 9.28 -16.54 8.54
CA SER A 680 10.37 -15.56 8.42
C SER A 680 10.66 -15.19 6.96
N VAL A 681 10.65 -16.18 6.06
CA VAL A 681 10.85 -15.97 4.62
C VAL A 681 9.67 -15.24 3.99
N LEU A 682 8.44 -15.50 4.45
CA LEU A 682 7.28 -14.73 4.02
C LEU A 682 7.43 -13.24 4.36
N GLN A 683 7.89 -12.91 5.57
CA GLN A 683 8.14 -11.52 5.94
C GLN A 683 9.27 -10.89 5.12
N MET A 684 10.37 -11.63 4.92
CA MET A 684 11.49 -11.21 4.06
C MET A 684 11.05 -10.95 2.62
N PHE A 685 10.23 -11.83 2.03
CA PHE A 685 9.69 -11.66 0.67
C PHE A 685 8.99 -10.31 0.55
N TRP A 686 8.11 -9.96 1.50
CA TRP A 686 7.39 -8.69 1.47
C TRP A 686 8.30 -7.48 1.73
N LEU A 687 9.28 -7.60 2.64
CA LEU A 687 10.27 -6.56 2.91
C LEU A 687 11.14 -6.25 1.68
N LEU A 688 11.78 -7.27 1.11
CA LEU A 688 12.69 -7.13 -0.02
C LEU A 688 11.95 -6.77 -1.31
N SER A 689 10.70 -7.23 -1.49
CA SER A 689 9.85 -6.74 -2.57
C SER A 689 9.60 -5.23 -2.47
N GLY A 690 9.49 -4.69 -1.24
CA GLY A 690 9.36 -3.26 -1.00
C GLY A 690 10.62 -2.48 -1.33
N PHE A 691 11.76 -3.00 -0.87
CA PHE A 691 13.07 -2.46 -1.23
C PHE A 691 13.27 -2.41 -2.76
N MET A 692 13.02 -3.52 -3.44
CA MET A 692 13.13 -3.62 -4.90
C MET A 692 12.26 -2.58 -5.60
N HIS A 693 10.98 -2.51 -5.22
CA HIS A 693 10.03 -1.57 -5.80
C HIS A 693 10.43 -0.10 -5.54
N ALA A 694 10.83 0.25 -4.31
CA ALA A 694 11.26 1.59 -3.96
C ALA A 694 12.49 2.05 -4.77
N CYS A 695 13.46 1.15 -4.98
CA CYS A 695 14.62 1.43 -5.83
C CYS A 695 14.22 1.71 -7.28
N LEU A 696 13.37 0.86 -7.86
CA LEU A 696 12.94 0.98 -9.25
C LEU A 696 12.17 2.29 -9.49
N GLU A 697 11.37 2.75 -8.53
CA GLU A 697 10.62 4.01 -8.64
C GLU A 697 11.52 5.25 -8.75
N VAL A 698 12.72 5.23 -8.18
CA VAL A 698 13.69 6.33 -8.32
C VAL A 698 14.69 6.10 -9.46
N GLY A 699 14.55 5.00 -10.21
CA GLY A 699 15.46 4.60 -11.29
C GLY A 699 16.77 4.00 -10.79
N ALA A 700 16.79 3.44 -9.58
CA ALA A 700 17.94 2.76 -9.01
C ALA A 700 17.81 1.24 -9.17
N LYS A 701 18.95 0.57 -9.33
CA LYS A 701 19.03 -0.88 -9.43
C LYS A 701 19.23 -1.50 -8.03
N PRO A 702 18.26 -2.30 -7.55
CA PRO A 702 18.39 -2.99 -6.27
C PRO A 702 19.31 -4.21 -6.39
N LEU A 703 20.13 -4.43 -5.36
CA LEU A 703 21.00 -5.60 -5.22
C LEU A 703 20.91 -6.12 -3.78
N VAL A 704 20.88 -7.44 -3.61
CA VAL A 704 21.02 -8.06 -2.28
C VAL A 704 22.12 -9.11 -2.34
N PHE A 705 23.18 -8.87 -1.60
CA PHE A 705 24.33 -9.76 -1.49
C PHE A 705 24.18 -10.70 -0.29
N MET A 706 24.34 -11.98 -0.57
CA MET A 706 24.15 -13.11 0.33
C MET A 706 25.32 -14.07 0.18
N HIS A 707 25.51 -14.97 1.14
CA HIS A 707 26.43 -16.08 0.91
C HIS A 707 25.79 -17.12 -0.04
N ALA A 708 26.60 -18.08 -0.50
CA ALA A 708 26.14 -19.16 -1.38
C ALA A 708 24.94 -19.93 -0.82
#